data_AF-K9Y8H2-F1
#
_entry.id   AF-K9Y8H2-F1
#
_cell.length_a   1.000
_cell.length_b   1.000
_cell.length_c   1.000
_cell.angle_alpha   90.00
_cell.angle_beta   90.00
_cell.angle_gamma   90.00
#
_symmetry.space_group_name_H-M   'P 1'
#
loop_
_entity.id
_entity.type
_entity.pdbx_description
1 polymer ?
#
loop_
_entity_poly.entity_id
_entity_poly.type
_entity_poly.pdbx_seq_one_letter_code
_entity_poly.pdbx_strand_id
1 'polypeptide(L)'
;MLNFLIDQKQFDDYAGDASTIGEIGISETELGTLEFSSDRDWFAIELEAGATYEFSLEGQTLSDPYLRLYDEAEKLILSNDDHEESLNSQLSFTPENRGTFYLEAGAFADLYTGSYQLSMALISTVDDYAGNTNTTGTLTIGKTQQGNLETIGDRDWFAIELEAGATYQFDLNGDSLSDPYLRLYDEDGNFIDYEDDTNNSLDSVLSFTATSSETFYLSAGSFADVYTGSYELSAELVVAPPPPATEPGETLNSALDLGTLNPNATLQTEDQVSQNDFLDLYRFHLDSPLSIEANLNNFSSDLDLALLDNNGNPITFSRNDQTQNEVITETLETGSYYLAVYPYAGSSTFSLDLTARTPPELPDGYSSDIGYGEAQVDQALATLLNTELATVEELGDENWGIDRIGAPTAWEMGYTGEDLVVAVLDTGVDTSHTDLQNNIWVNSDEIPSNGLDDDSNGYIDDTQGWDFANYDNDPNDVNGHGTHVAGSIAAEDNNWGTVGVAPDAEIMPVQVLADNGLGFNSDIIAGINYAVDNGADIINLSLGASRATPAIHNAIQSATDAGILVVMGAGNSAGSTPDHPGAFAVEEGLVVGALNQEGDLASFSNQAGEIPQDYEGDGLAFPRYVTAPGVDVVSTVPNDNFASLSGTSMATPHVAGSAALLMQADPTLTPEETVDLITATTLSQSESGGFQTLG
;
A
#
# COMPACT_ATOMS: atom_id res chain seq x y z
N MET A 1 1.71 89.71 -17.47
CA MET A 1 0.82 88.71 -16.86
C MET A 1 1.68 87.51 -16.53
N LEU A 2 2.07 87.39 -15.26
CA LEU A 2 2.78 86.23 -14.75
C LEU A 2 1.76 85.48 -13.89
N ASN A 3 1.32 84.31 -14.35
CA ASN A 3 0.49 83.40 -13.56
C ASN A 3 1.36 82.85 -12.43
N PHE A 4 1.00 83.14 -11.17
CA PHE A 4 1.36 82.29 -10.05
C PHE A 4 0.27 81.21 -9.97
N LEU A 5 0.57 80.00 -10.45
CA LEU A 5 -0.12 78.79 -10.02
C LEU A 5 0.36 78.55 -8.58
N ILE A 6 -0.53 78.75 -7.62
CA ILE A 6 -0.35 78.26 -6.26
C ILE A 6 -0.49 76.74 -6.36
N ASP A 7 0.49 76.02 -5.82
CA ASP A 7 0.46 74.57 -5.72
C ASP A 7 -0.71 74.19 -4.80
N GLN A 8 -1.79 73.64 -5.37
CA GLN A 8 -3.02 73.34 -4.62
C GLN A 8 -2.84 72.15 -3.66
N LYS A 9 -1.77 71.37 -3.80
CA LYS A 9 -1.38 70.28 -2.89
C LYS A 9 -0.92 70.70 -1.49
N GLN A 10 -0.85 72.01 -1.20
CA GLN A 10 -0.33 72.51 0.08
C GLN A 10 -1.42 72.64 1.17
N PHE A 11 -2.67 72.29 0.84
CA PHE A 11 -3.84 72.33 1.74
C PHE A 11 -4.62 71.00 1.76
N ASP A 12 -4.07 69.96 1.13
CA ASP A 12 -4.58 68.58 1.07
C ASP A 12 -4.62 67.97 2.47
N ASP A 13 -5.80 67.53 2.92
CA ASP A 13 -5.98 67.01 4.29
C ASP A 13 -5.53 65.55 4.44
N TYR A 14 -5.64 64.73 3.39
CA TYR A 14 -5.15 63.35 3.36
C TYR A 14 -4.62 62.96 1.98
N ALA A 15 -3.42 62.37 1.94
CA ALA A 15 -2.84 61.94 0.67
C ALA A 15 -3.65 60.82 0.00
N GLY A 16 -3.78 60.88 -1.32
CA GLY A 16 -4.45 59.85 -2.14
C GLY A 16 -3.62 58.62 -2.49
N ASP A 17 -2.72 58.21 -1.59
CA ASP A 17 -1.88 57.03 -1.71
C ASP A 17 -1.46 56.50 -0.33
N ALA A 18 -0.70 55.39 -0.27
CA ALA A 18 -0.25 54.76 0.97
C ALA A 18 0.68 55.64 1.84
N SER A 19 1.09 56.83 1.38
CA SER A 19 1.80 57.81 2.22
C SER A 19 0.88 58.68 3.08
N THR A 20 -0.43 58.43 3.03
CA THR A 20 -1.43 59.08 3.88
C THR A 20 -1.09 58.99 5.38
N ILE A 21 -1.54 60.00 6.12
CA ILE A 21 -1.53 60.01 7.58
C ILE A 21 -2.93 59.72 8.15
N GLY A 22 -3.93 59.53 7.29
CA GLY A 22 -5.29 59.18 7.68
C GLY A 22 -5.33 57.75 8.20
N GLU A 23 -5.91 57.56 9.37
CA GLU A 23 -6.15 56.26 10.00
C GLU A 23 -7.58 56.29 10.54
N ILE A 24 -8.30 55.16 10.45
CA ILE A 24 -9.62 55.02 11.06
C ILE A 24 -9.73 53.69 11.80
N GLY A 25 -10.13 53.72 13.07
CA GLY A 25 -10.37 52.54 13.88
C GLY A 25 -11.81 52.00 13.80
N ILE A 26 -12.01 50.80 14.34
CA ILE A 26 -13.33 50.19 14.47
C ILE A 26 -14.25 51.06 15.34
N SER A 27 -15.48 51.30 14.87
CA SER A 27 -16.48 52.16 15.51
C SER A 27 -16.07 53.64 15.62
N GLU A 28 -15.04 54.04 14.89
CA GLU A 28 -14.64 55.44 14.76
C GLU A 28 -15.27 56.10 13.53
N THR A 29 -15.17 57.41 13.48
CA THR A 29 -15.72 58.21 12.40
C THR A 29 -14.77 59.37 12.13
N GLU A 30 -14.34 59.49 10.89
CA GLU A 30 -13.41 60.52 10.44
C GLU A 30 -14.09 61.49 9.47
N LEU A 31 -13.66 62.75 9.53
CA LEU A 31 -14.13 63.80 8.65
C LEU A 31 -12.98 64.21 7.73
N GLY A 32 -13.26 64.32 6.43
CA GLY A 32 -12.32 64.81 5.43
C GLY A 32 -12.99 65.68 4.39
N THR A 33 -12.18 66.30 3.53
CA THR A 33 -12.63 67.23 2.48
C THR A 33 -11.83 67.02 1.21
N LEU A 34 -12.50 66.73 0.10
CA LEU A 34 -11.84 66.80 -1.22
C LEU A 34 -11.69 68.28 -1.61
N GLU A 35 -10.49 68.84 -1.50
CA GLU A 35 -10.25 70.29 -1.64
C GLU A 35 -10.13 70.77 -3.08
N PHE A 36 -9.74 69.89 -4.00
CA PHE A 36 -9.55 70.23 -5.41
C PHE A 36 -10.05 69.13 -6.35
N SER A 37 -10.11 69.43 -7.65
CA SER A 37 -10.56 68.45 -8.64
C SER A 37 -9.59 67.28 -8.73
N SER A 38 -10.10 66.05 -8.76
CA SER A 38 -9.35 64.79 -8.74
C SER A 38 -8.63 64.50 -7.42
N ASP A 39 -8.98 65.22 -6.36
CA ASP A 39 -8.49 64.94 -5.02
C ASP A 39 -9.05 63.62 -4.49
N ARG A 40 -8.25 62.91 -3.69
CA ARG A 40 -8.50 61.57 -3.17
C ARG A 40 -7.82 61.44 -1.83
N ASP A 41 -8.55 60.87 -0.88
CA ASP A 41 -8.09 60.79 0.50
C ASP A 41 -8.01 59.32 0.88
N TRP A 42 -6.82 58.85 1.26
CA TRP A 42 -6.64 57.48 1.71
C TRP A 42 -6.61 57.40 3.24
N PHE A 43 -7.16 56.33 3.79
CA PHE A 43 -7.12 56.01 5.23
C PHE A 43 -6.59 54.59 5.40
N ALA A 44 -5.52 54.44 6.19
CA ALA A 44 -5.00 53.14 6.59
C ALA A 44 -5.91 52.52 7.66
N ILE A 45 -6.19 51.22 7.51
CA ILE A 45 -7.03 50.42 8.41
C ILE A 45 -6.35 49.08 8.69
N GLU A 46 -6.43 48.61 9.94
CA GLU A 46 -5.92 47.30 10.35
C GLU A 46 -7.08 46.31 10.50
N LEU A 47 -7.05 45.23 9.73
CA LEU A 47 -8.11 44.22 9.72
C LEU A 47 -7.58 42.85 10.17
N GLU A 48 -8.37 42.12 10.95
CA GLU A 48 -8.08 40.74 11.38
C GLU A 48 -8.67 39.74 10.38
N ALA A 49 -7.93 38.67 10.08
CA ALA A 49 -8.39 37.59 9.22
C ALA A 49 -9.73 37.01 9.71
N GLY A 50 -10.68 36.79 8.81
CA GLY A 50 -11.98 36.14 9.12
C GLY A 50 -13.03 37.04 9.77
N ALA A 51 -12.65 38.22 10.30
CA ALA A 51 -13.60 39.19 10.82
C ALA A 51 -14.24 40.02 9.70
N THR A 52 -15.54 40.31 9.78
CA THR A 52 -16.24 41.09 8.73
C THR A 52 -16.41 42.54 9.17
N TYR A 53 -16.02 43.47 8.29
CA TYR A 53 -16.06 44.91 8.52
C TYR A 53 -16.95 45.60 7.52
N GLU A 54 -17.62 46.66 7.94
CA GLU A 54 -18.41 47.56 7.09
C GLU A 54 -17.79 48.96 7.11
N PHE A 55 -17.75 49.60 5.94
CA PHE A 55 -17.23 50.94 5.73
C PHE A 55 -18.30 51.80 5.06
N SER A 56 -18.60 52.97 5.61
CA SER A 56 -19.62 53.87 5.07
C SER A 56 -19.03 55.27 4.86
N LEU A 57 -19.26 55.83 3.67
CA LEU A 57 -18.84 57.17 3.28
C LEU A 57 -20.06 58.03 2.94
N GLU A 58 -20.34 58.99 3.82
CA GLU A 58 -21.46 59.89 3.69
C GLU A 58 -21.01 61.29 3.23
N GLY A 59 -21.50 61.72 2.07
CA GLY A 59 -21.24 63.06 1.55
C GLY A 59 -21.97 64.10 2.39
N GLN A 60 -21.21 64.98 3.06
CA GLN A 60 -21.79 66.08 3.85
C GLN A 60 -22.08 67.27 2.93
N THR A 61 -21.04 67.78 2.27
CA THR A 61 -21.16 68.73 1.16
C THR A 61 -20.63 68.17 -0.15
N LEU A 62 -19.89 67.06 -0.09
CA LEU A 62 -19.46 66.30 -1.25
C LEU A 62 -20.68 65.63 -1.91
N SER A 63 -20.82 65.83 -3.23
CA SER A 63 -21.86 65.19 -4.02
C SER A 63 -21.32 63.90 -4.62
N ASP A 64 -22.09 62.81 -4.50
CA ASP A 64 -21.80 61.52 -5.15
C ASP A 64 -20.44 60.90 -4.75
N PRO A 65 -20.21 60.67 -3.43
CA PRO A 65 -19.00 60.04 -2.94
C PRO A 65 -18.91 58.55 -3.31
N TYR A 66 -17.69 58.04 -3.51
CA TYR A 66 -17.42 56.61 -3.65
C TYR A 66 -16.37 56.13 -2.65
N LEU A 67 -16.42 54.84 -2.33
CA LEU A 67 -15.39 54.12 -1.59
C LEU A 67 -14.67 53.10 -2.46
N ARG A 68 -13.37 52.98 -2.25
CA ARG A 68 -12.56 51.86 -2.74
C ARG A 68 -11.71 51.31 -1.62
N LEU A 69 -11.47 50.01 -1.67
CA LEU A 69 -10.60 49.29 -0.74
C LEU A 69 -9.41 48.72 -1.50
N TYR A 70 -8.20 48.95 -1.01
CA TYR A 70 -6.95 48.46 -1.56
C TYR A 70 -6.23 47.56 -0.56
N ASP A 71 -5.48 46.57 -1.06
CA ASP A 71 -4.55 45.78 -0.24
C ASP A 71 -3.26 46.56 0.08
N GLU A 72 -2.38 45.97 0.89
CA GLU A 72 -1.07 46.53 1.27
C GLU A 72 -0.18 46.85 0.05
N ALA A 73 -0.40 46.19 -1.09
CA ALA A 73 0.34 46.41 -2.33
C ALA A 73 -0.31 47.46 -3.26
N GLU A 74 -1.25 48.28 -2.73
CA GLU A 74 -2.01 49.29 -3.45
C GLU A 74 -2.86 48.73 -4.60
N LYS A 75 -3.23 47.45 -4.54
CA LYS A 75 -4.10 46.82 -5.54
C LYS A 75 -5.56 46.90 -5.09
N LEU A 76 -6.41 47.39 -5.98
CA LEU A 76 -7.84 47.52 -5.73
C LEU A 76 -8.48 46.14 -5.48
N ILE A 77 -9.17 46.02 -4.35
CA ILE A 77 -9.94 44.83 -3.94
C ILE A 77 -11.42 45.04 -4.27
N LEU A 78 -12.02 46.12 -3.76
CA LEU A 78 -13.46 46.40 -3.84
C LEU A 78 -13.72 47.88 -4.10
N SER A 79 -14.86 48.19 -4.71
CA SER A 79 -15.30 49.56 -4.95
C SER A 79 -16.81 49.65 -4.96
N ASN A 80 -17.36 50.72 -4.39
CA ASN A 80 -18.79 51.02 -4.48
C ASN A 80 -19.03 52.54 -4.49
N ASP A 81 -20.05 53.01 -5.19
CA ASP A 81 -20.40 54.43 -5.35
C ASP A 81 -21.87 54.75 -4.99
N ASP A 82 -22.67 53.77 -4.60
CA ASP A 82 -24.04 53.99 -4.12
C ASP A 82 -24.42 53.10 -2.93
N HIS A 83 -25.46 53.50 -2.19
CA HIS A 83 -26.01 52.72 -1.08
C HIS A 83 -27.50 53.01 -0.95
N GLU A 84 -28.28 51.95 -1.11
CA GLU A 84 -29.75 51.99 -1.22
C GLU A 84 -30.24 53.03 -2.23
N GLU A 85 -31.11 53.95 -1.82
CA GLU A 85 -31.68 55.01 -2.66
C GLU A 85 -30.86 56.32 -2.57
N SER A 86 -29.65 56.26 -2.01
CA SER A 86 -28.75 57.41 -1.82
C SER A 86 -27.49 57.30 -2.67
N LEU A 87 -26.86 58.44 -2.95
CA LEU A 87 -25.56 58.51 -3.63
C LEU A 87 -24.37 58.40 -2.65
N ASN A 88 -24.60 57.99 -1.40
CA ASN A 88 -23.53 57.69 -0.45
C ASN A 88 -23.01 56.28 -0.69
N SER A 89 -21.80 55.95 -0.25
CA SER A 89 -21.21 54.63 -0.51
C SER A 89 -21.08 53.78 0.76
N GLN A 90 -21.28 52.47 0.64
CA GLN A 90 -21.03 51.49 1.69
C GLN A 90 -20.37 50.22 1.13
N LEU A 91 -19.38 49.66 1.85
CA LEU A 91 -18.70 48.41 1.50
C LEU A 91 -18.67 47.47 2.71
N SER A 92 -18.70 46.16 2.46
CA SER A 92 -18.43 45.12 3.46
C SER A 92 -17.27 44.25 3.00
N PHE A 93 -16.38 43.87 3.92
CA PHE A 93 -15.19 43.07 3.60
C PHE A 93 -14.77 42.16 4.76
N THR A 94 -14.37 40.93 4.41
CA THR A 94 -13.78 39.93 5.32
C THR A 94 -12.41 39.55 4.76
N PRO A 95 -11.30 39.92 5.40
CA PRO A 95 -9.97 39.61 4.89
C PRO A 95 -9.60 38.15 5.16
N GLU A 96 -8.91 37.52 4.21
CA GLU A 96 -8.37 36.15 4.40
C GLU A 96 -7.13 36.13 5.31
N ASN A 97 -6.41 37.26 5.38
CA ASN A 97 -5.20 37.41 6.18
C ASN A 97 -5.25 38.71 6.96
N ARG A 98 -4.68 38.70 8.17
CA ARG A 98 -4.51 39.90 8.97
C ARG A 98 -3.54 40.85 8.25
N GLY A 99 -3.85 42.14 8.22
CA GLY A 99 -2.92 43.14 7.72
C GLY A 99 -3.52 44.54 7.55
N THR A 100 -2.68 45.44 7.03
CA THR A 100 -3.03 46.82 6.70
C THR A 100 -3.71 46.88 5.32
N PHE A 101 -4.84 47.57 5.26
CA PHE A 101 -5.56 47.90 4.03
C PHE A 101 -5.78 49.40 3.93
N TYR A 102 -6.18 49.90 2.76
CA TYR A 102 -6.41 51.32 2.54
C TYR A 102 -7.80 51.59 1.96
N LEU A 103 -8.55 52.48 2.61
CA LEU A 103 -9.81 53.02 2.10
C LEU A 103 -9.55 54.33 1.35
N GLU A 104 -9.98 54.42 0.10
CA GLU A 104 -10.00 55.66 -0.67
C GLU A 104 -11.40 56.27 -0.61
N ALA A 105 -11.48 57.49 -0.07
CA ALA A 105 -12.63 58.36 -0.24
C ALA A 105 -12.44 59.22 -1.51
N GLY A 106 -13.40 59.13 -2.44
CA GLY A 106 -13.37 59.88 -3.68
C GLY A 106 -14.75 60.36 -4.11
N ALA A 107 -14.82 61.00 -5.28
CA ALA A 107 -16.07 61.46 -5.87
C ALA A 107 -16.23 60.90 -7.28
N PHE A 108 -17.45 60.48 -7.63
CA PHE A 108 -17.74 59.81 -8.91
C PHE A 108 -17.31 60.65 -10.12
N ALA A 109 -17.53 61.98 -10.05
CA ALA A 109 -16.98 62.92 -11.01
C ALA A 109 -15.85 63.73 -10.39
N ASP A 110 -14.67 63.69 -11.01
CA ASP A 110 -13.44 64.36 -10.55
C ASP A 110 -13.56 65.88 -10.31
N LEU A 111 -14.61 66.54 -10.81
CA LEU A 111 -14.82 67.97 -10.54
C LEU A 111 -15.47 68.22 -9.17
N TYR A 112 -16.10 67.22 -8.57
CA TYR A 112 -16.79 67.34 -7.29
C TYR A 112 -15.78 67.44 -6.16
N THR A 113 -16.03 68.42 -5.29
CA THR A 113 -15.24 68.78 -4.11
C THR A 113 -16.21 69.01 -2.96
N GLY A 114 -15.75 68.82 -1.74
CA GLY A 114 -16.59 68.98 -0.56
C GLY A 114 -16.24 67.99 0.55
N SER A 115 -16.87 68.20 1.70
CA SER A 115 -16.64 67.42 2.90
C SER A 115 -17.46 66.13 2.94
N TYR A 116 -16.91 65.10 3.56
CA TYR A 116 -17.55 63.81 3.80
C TYR A 116 -17.32 63.33 5.23
N GLN A 117 -18.00 62.24 5.58
CA GLN A 117 -17.81 61.49 6.82
C GLN A 117 -17.55 60.03 6.47
N LEU A 118 -16.41 59.50 6.88
CA LEU A 118 -16.04 58.10 6.76
C LEU A 118 -16.26 57.40 8.10
N SER A 119 -16.87 56.23 8.10
CA SER A 119 -17.05 55.41 9.31
C SER A 119 -16.73 53.95 9.02
N MET A 120 -16.29 53.25 10.07
CA MET A 120 -15.95 51.82 10.02
C MET A 120 -16.63 51.10 11.18
N ALA A 121 -17.27 49.96 10.91
CA ALA A 121 -17.90 49.11 11.91
C ALA A 121 -17.41 47.66 11.78
N LEU A 122 -17.30 46.96 12.91
CA LEU A 122 -17.10 45.52 12.94
C LEU A 122 -18.47 44.84 12.97
N ILE A 123 -18.73 43.97 12.00
CA ILE A 123 -20.02 43.29 11.79
C ILE A 123 -19.98 41.85 12.32
N SER A 124 -18.84 41.17 12.26
CA SER A 124 -18.63 39.85 12.90
C SER A 124 -17.19 39.69 13.41
N THR A 125 -17.00 39.01 14.54
CA THR A 125 -15.68 38.66 15.10
C THR A 125 -15.10 37.39 14.46
N VAL A 126 -13.86 37.05 14.79
CA VAL A 126 -13.22 35.77 14.41
C VAL A 126 -13.89 34.65 15.20
N ASP A 127 -14.36 33.62 14.49
CA ASP A 127 -14.90 32.37 15.05
C ASP A 127 -13.86 31.73 15.99
N ASP A 128 -14.25 31.45 17.24
CA ASP A 128 -13.34 30.93 18.25
C ASP A 128 -13.16 29.39 18.19
N TYR A 129 -14.15 28.66 17.67
CA TYR A 129 -14.08 27.21 17.47
C TYR A 129 -14.92 26.74 16.28
N ALA A 130 -14.27 26.10 15.30
CA ALA A 130 -14.99 25.59 14.14
C ALA A 130 -16.10 24.58 14.49
N GLY A 131 -17.25 24.68 13.81
CA GLY A 131 -18.40 23.78 13.96
C GLY A 131 -18.30 22.41 13.30
N ASN A 132 -17.12 21.80 13.30
CA ASN A 132 -16.84 20.49 12.72
C ASN A 132 -15.59 19.84 13.33
N THR A 133 -15.21 18.65 12.84
CA THR A 133 -14.07 17.88 13.33
C THR A 133 -12.70 18.54 13.14
N ASN A 134 -12.58 19.60 12.33
CA ASN A 134 -11.35 20.41 12.23
C ASN A 134 -11.22 21.45 13.36
N THR A 135 -12.09 21.40 14.37
CA THR A 135 -12.01 22.28 15.53
C THR A 135 -10.66 22.19 16.23
N THR A 136 -10.24 23.31 16.81
CA THR A 136 -9.11 23.36 17.75
C THR A 136 -9.54 23.24 19.21
N GLY A 137 -10.86 23.23 19.46
CA GLY A 137 -11.45 23.08 20.77
C GLY A 137 -11.17 21.69 21.34
N THR A 138 -10.67 21.64 22.57
CA THR A 138 -10.48 20.39 23.32
C THR A 138 -11.10 20.54 24.71
N LEU A 139 -11.76 19.48 25.19
CA LEU A 139 -12.33 19.43 26.52
C LEU A 139 -11.68 18.29 27.31
N THR A 140 -11.23 18.58 28.52
CA THR A 140 -10.64 17.59 29.42
C THR A 140 -11.59 17.27 30.57
N ILE A 141 -11.72 15.99 30.92
CA ILE A 141 -12.54 15.55 32.05
C ILE A 141 -12.15 16.27 33.35
N GLY A 142 -13.15 16.81 34.04
CA GLY A 142 -13.00 17.60 35.27
C GLY A 142 -12.53 19.04 35.05
N LYS A 143 -12.55 19.54 33.81
CA LYS A 143 -12.27 20.93 33.45
C LYS A 143 -13.49 21.59 32.80
N THR A 144 -13.45 22.91 32.77
CA THR A 144 -14.42 23.78 32.11
C THR A 144 -13.69 24.55 31.01
N GLN A 145 -14.35 24.67 29.86
CA GLN A 145 -13.92 25.44 28.71
C GLN A 145 -14.94 26.54 28.44
N GLN A 146 -14.48 27.69 27.94
CA GLN A 146 -15.32 28.81 27.54
C GLN A 146 -15.26 28.96 26.02
N GLY A 147 -16.36 29.44 25.43
CA GLY A 147 -16.46 29.82 24.02
C GLY A 147 -17.56 30.85 23.80
N ASN A 148 -17.70 31.34 22.57
CA ASN A 148 -18.73 32.28 22.16
C ASN A 148 -19.30 31.87 20.82
N LEU A 149 -20.63 31.96 20.68
CA LEU A 149 -21.26 31.89 19.36
C LEU A 149 -21.26 33.30 18.76
N GLU A 150 -20.38 33.57 17.80
CA GLU A 150 -20.19 34.91 17.24
C GLU A 150 -21.32 35.34 16.31
N THR A 151 -21.92 34.37 15.61
CA THR A 151 -22.96 34.63 14.61
C THR A 151 -24.22 33.78 14.79
N ILE A 152 -25.34 34.22 14.22
CA ILE A 152 -26.54 33.39 14.15
C ILE A 152 -26.23 32.19 13.24
N GLY A 153 -26.50 30.97 13.71
CA GLY A 153 -26.13 29.74 13.01
C GLY A 153 -24.86 29.07 13.52
N ASP A 154 -24.13 29.75 14.40
CA ASP A 154 -22.80 29.33 14.83
C ASP A 154 -22.81 28.14 15.78
N ARG A 155 -21.74 27.35 15.72
CA ARG A 155 -21.57 26.15 16.53
C ARG A 155 -20.10 25.89 16.77
N ASP A 156 -19.81 25.53 18.00
CA ASP A 156 -18.43 25.32 18.43
C ASP A 156 -18.24 23.87 18.80
N TRP A 157 -17.27 23.20 18.19
CA TRP A 157 -16.99 21.79 18.48
C TRP A 157 -15.79 21.63 19.42
N PHE A 158 -15.84 20.64 20.31
CA PHE A 158 -14.76 20.29 21.22
C PHE A 158 -14.48 18.79 21.17
N ALA A 159 -13.23 18.43 20.86
CA ALA A 159 -12.75 17.06 20.96
C ALA A 159 -12.55 16.64 22.42
N ILE A 160 -12.95 15.42 22.76
CA ILE A 160 -12.86 14.86 24.12
C ILE A 160 -12.57 13.35 24.07
N GLU A 161 -11.56 12.91 24.83
CA GLU A 161 -11.22 11.50 24.99
C GLU A 161 -12.10 10.83 26.04
N LEU A 162 -12.81 9.77 25.66
CA LEU A 162 -13.68 8.99 26.56
C LEU A 162 -13.20 7.54 26.67
N GLU A 163 -13.42 6.90 27.82
CA GLU A 163 -13.04 5.50 28.06
C GLU A 163 -14.26 4.58 27.96
N ALA A 164 -14.11 3.46 27.25
CA ALA A 164 -15.17 2.46 27.08
C ALA A 164 -15.73 1.98 28.44
N GLY A 165 -17.06 1.96 28.56
CA GLY A 165 -17.79 1.54 29.76
C GLY A 165 -17.87 2.58 30.87
N ALA A 166 -17.22 3.75 30.73
CA ALA A 166 -17.37 4.87 31.64
C ALA A 166 -18.61 5.72 31.27
N THR A 167 -19.28 6.29 32.28
CA THR A 167 -20.38 7.25 32.09
C THR A 167 -19.92 8.64 32.45
N TYR A 168 -20.16 9.58 31.55
CA TYR A 168 -19.83 11.00 31.66
C TYR A 168 -21.10 11.86 31.67
N GLN A 169 -20.99 13.01 32.31
CA GLN A 169 -21.96 14.11 32.23
C GLN A 169 -21.27 15.30 31.58
N PHE A 170 -21.97 15.95 30.66
CA PHE A 170 -21.53 17.16 29.99
C PHE A 170 -22.53 18.28 30.28
N ASP A 171 -22.05 19.39 30.80
CA ASP A 171 -22.87 20.54 31.18
C ASP A 171 -22.48 21.74 30.30
N LEU A 172 -23.46 22.31 29.59
CA LEU A 172 -23.32 23.52 28.79
C LEU A 172 -24.20 24.63 29.38
N ASN A 173 -23.56 25.63 29.96
CA ASN A 173 -24.23 26.75 30.63
C ASN A 173 -24.05 28.04 29.84
N GLY A 174 -25.15 28.73 29.55
CA GLY A 174 -25.13 30.00 28.85
C GLY A 174 -24.77 31.15 29.79
N ASP A 175 -23.65 31.82 29.54
CA ASP A 175 -23.25 33.01 30.31
C ASP A 175 -24.00 34.25 29.80
N SER A 176 -23.72 34.63 28.55
CA SER A 176 -24.51 35.62 27.81
C SER A 176 -25.30 34.99 26.66
N LEU A 177 -24.97 33.76 26.30
CA LEU A 177 -25.72 32.95 25.34
C LEU A 177 -27.08 32.57 25.93
N SER A 178 -28.14 32.85 25.19
CA SER A 178 -29.49 32.44 25.57
C SER A 178 -29.82 31.08 24.97
N ASP A 179 -30.39 30.19 25.79
CA ASP A 179 -30.96 28.91 25.36
C ASP A 179 -29.94 27.97 24.66
N PRO A 180 -28.81 27.64 25.31
CA PRO A 180 -27.80 26.76 24.72
C PRO A 180 -28.25 25.29 24.63
N TYR A 181 -27.92 24.62 23.51
CA TYR A 181 -28.08 23.17 23.36
C TYR A 181 -26.74 22.47 23.15
N LEU A 182 -26.68 21.18 23.54
CA LEU A 182 -25.51 20.32 23.37
C LEU A 182 -25.81 19.13 22.45
N ARG A 183 -24.87 18.82 21.56
CA ARG A 183 -24.87 17.58 20.75
C ARG A 183 -23.59 16.80 20.95
N LEU A 184 -23.71 15.47 20.83
CA LEU A 184 -22.59 14.54 20.86
C LEU A 184 -22.45 13.84 19.50
N TYR A 185 -21.21 13.67 19.07
CA TYR A 185 -20.83 13.02 17.81
C TYR A 185 -19.69 12.00 18.05
N ASP A 186 -19.60 10.99 17.17
CA ASP A 186 -18.48 10.03 17.14
C ASP A 186 -17.20 10.61 16.50
N GLU A 187 -16.14 9.80 16.40
CA GLU A 187 -14.84 10.22 15.85
C GLU A 187 -14.91 10.73 14.39
N ASP A 188 -15.85 10.19 13.61
CA ASP A 188 -16.10 10.55 12.20
C ASP A 188 -17.03 11.77 12.06
N GLY A 189 -17.57 12.28 13.17
CA GLY A 189 -18.51 13.40 13.19
C GLY A 189 -19.96 13.01 12.90
N ASN A 190 -20.34 11.74 13.05
CA ASN A 190 -21.73 11.31 12.97
C ASN A 190 -22.47 11.59 14.29
N PHE A 191 -23.73 12.01 14.17
CA PHE A 191 -24.56 12.39 15.31
C PHE A 191 -24.91 11.19 16.20
N ILE A 192 -24.67 11.33 17.51
CA ILE A 192 -25.00 10.33 18.54
C ILE A 192 -26.21 10.76 19.37
N ASP A 193 -26.13 11.93 20.01
CA ASP A 193 -27.13 12.35 21.01
C ASP A 193 -27.28 13.89 21.10
N TYR A 194 -28.38 14.35 21.72
CA TYR A 194 -28.77 15.75 21.84
C TYR A 194 -29.52 16.03 23.14
N GLU A 195 -29.25 17.17 23.75
CA GLU A 195 -30.04 17.74 24.85
C GLU A 195 -30.09 19.27 24.73
N ASP A 196 -31.23 19.88 25.07
CA ASP A 196 -31.44 21.34 25.03
C ASP A 196 -31.87 21.96 26.36
N ASP A 197 -32.70 21.29 27.15
CA ASP A 197 -33.28 21.86 28.36
C ASP A 197 -33.08 20.96 29.59
N THR A 198 -32.67 21.56 30.71
CA THR A 198 -32.65 20.86 32.00
C THR A 198 -33.61 21.46 33.02
N ASN A 199 -34.11 20.63 33.94
CA ASN A 199 -35.18 20.94 34.89
C ASN A 199 -35.14 22.37 35.50
N ASN A 200 -35.91 23.29 34.89
CA ASN A 200 -36.09 24.71 35.24
C ASN A 200 -34.94 25.67 34.84
N SER A 201 -34.04 25.27 33.96
CA SER A 201 -33.12 26.15 33.22
C SER A 201 -33.27 25.94 31.70
N LEU A 202 -32.74 26.87 30.91
CA LEU A 202 -32.55 26.70 29.45
C LEU A 202 -31.13 26.21 29.14
N ASP A 203 -30.40 25.74 30.15
CA ASP A 203 -29.06 25.17 30.01
C ASP A 203 -29.15 23.66 29.77
N SER A 204 -28.14 23.10 29.11
CA SER A 204 -28.11 21.70 28.68
C SER A 204 -27.21 20.83 29.54
N VAL A 205 -27.70 19.61 29.87
CA VAL A 205 -26.89 18.59 30.55
C VAL A 205 -27.12 17.23 29.91
N LEU A 206 -26.10 16.71 29.24
CA LEU A 206 -26.12 15.43 28.54
C LEU A 206 -25.40 14.36 29.35
N SER A 207 -25.95 13.15 29.44
CA SER A 207 -25.29 12.00 30.07
C SER A 207 -25.04 10.90 29.04
N PHE A 208 -23.80 10.42 28.94
CA PHE A 208 -23.39 9.45 27.94
C PHE A 208 -22.51 8.35 28.54
N THR A 209 -22.72 7.09 28.12
CA THR A 209 -21.83 5.96 28.45
C THR A 209 -21.10 5.54 27.20
N ALA A 210 -19.77 5.69 27.19
CA ALA A 210 -18.96 5.38 26.02
C ALA A 210 -18.92 3.87 25.78
N THR A 211 -19.04 3.46 24.51
CA THR A 211 -18.96 2.05 24.10
C THR A 211 -17.55 1.64 23.66
N SER A 212 -16.71 2.63 23.37
CA SER A 212 -15.36 2.54 22.79
C SER A 212 -14.45 3.57 23.48
N SER A 213 -13.14 3.31 23.47
CA SER A 213 -12.13 4.24 23.99
C SER A 213 -11.52 5.00 22.82
N GLU A 214 -12.04 6.18 22.54
CA GLU A 214 -11.69 6.99 21.35
C GLU A 214 -12.05 8.46 21.57
N THR A 215 -11.75 9.30 20.59
CA THR A 215 -12.12 10.71 20.56
C THR A 215 -13.60 10.87 20.17
N PHE A 216 -14.36 11.63 20.97
CA PHE A 216 -15.71 12.08 20.65
C PHE A 216 -15.73 13.60 20.46
N TYR A 217 -16.80 14.14 19.85
CA TYR A 217 -16.98 15.59 19.70
C TYR A 217 -18.27 16.09 20.34
N LEU A 218 -18.15 17.16 21.11
CA LEU A 218 -19.28 17.91 21.67
C LEU A 218 -19.49 19.19 20.87
N SER A 219 -20.71 19.46 20.42
CA SER A 219 -21.08 20.72 19.75
C SER A 219 -21.95 21.57 20.67
N ALA A 220 -21.46 22.76 20.99
CA ALA A 220 -22.24 23.82 21.61
C ALA A 220 -22.97 24.62 20.52
N GLY A 221 -24.26 24.89 20.73
CA GLY A 221 -25.09 25.72 19.86
C GLY A 221 -26.18 26.43 20.65
N SER A 222 -27.06 27.16 19.97
CA SER A 222 -28.22 27.82 20.60
C SER A 222 -29.53 27.38 19.98
N PHE A 223 -30.62 27.35 20.75
CA PHE A 223 -31.90 26.85 20.27
C PHE A 223 -32.34 27.55 18.97
N ALA A 224 -32.76 26.75 17.98
CA ALA A 224 -33.06 27.18 16.60
C ALA A 224 -31.90 27.89 15.86
N ASP A 225 -30.69 27.84 16.43
CA ASP A 225 -29.47 28.52 16.00
C ASP A 225 -29.65 30.05 15.84
N VAL A 226 -30.45 30.70 16.70
CA VAL A 226 -30.81 32.14 16.55
C VAL A 226 -30.16 33.09 17.56
N TYR A 227 -29.43 32.56 18.54
CA TYR A 227 -28.79 33.37 19.59
C TYR A 227 -27.27 33.32 19.49
N THR A 228 -26.65 34.45 19.80
CA THR A 228 -25.21 34.62 19.95
C THR A 228 -24.87 34.92 21.40
N GLY A 229 -23.61 34.69 21.79
CA GLY A 229 -23.12 34.97 23.13
C GLY A 229 -22.19 33.91 23.69
N SER A 230 -21.68 34.17 24.89
CA SER A 230 -20.71 33.35 25.60
C SER A 230 -21.34 32.21 26.39
N TYR A 231 -20.61 31.11 26.54
CA TYR A 231 -21.02 29.94 27.33
C TYR A 231 -19.83 29.26 28.04
N GLU A 232 -20.14 28.38 28.98
CA GLU A 232 -19.21 27.46 29.64
C GLU A 232 -19.61 26.00 29.38
N LEU A 233 -18.68 25.20 28.85
CA LEU A 233 -18.82 23.76 28.63
C LEU A 233 -17.93 22.99 29.61
N SER A 234 -18.47 21.98 30.29
CA SER A 234 -17.70 21.13 31.20
C SER A 234 -18.05 19.66 31.09
N ALA A 235 -17.11 18.79 31.50
CA ALA A 235 -17.30 17.35 31.52
C ALA A 235 -16.91 16.76 32.88
N GLU A 236 -17.73 15.88 33.44
CA GLU A 236 -17.45 15.15 34.68
C GLU A 236 -17.62 13.64 34.48
N LEU A 237 -16.71 12.85 35.04
CA LEU A 237 -16.84 11.40 35.14
C LEU A 237 -17.83 11.03 36.24
N VAL A 238 -18.97 10.44 35.87
CA VAL A 238 -20.03 10.03 36.80
C VAL A 238 -19.86 8.58 37.26
N VAL A 239 -19.52 7.69 36.32
CA VAL A 239 -19.28 6.26 36.58
C VAL A 239 -17.95 5.89 35.94
N ALA A 240 -16.97 5.50 36.75
CA ALA A 240 -15.70 4.98 36.26
C ALA A 240 -15.92 3.70 35.43
N PRO A 241 -15.06 3.41 34.44
CA PRO A 241 -15.19 2.18 33.67
C PRO A 241 -15.08 0.97 34.60
N PRO A 242 -15.73 -0.15 34.26
CA PRO A 242 -15.56 -1.39 35.00
C PRO A 242 -14.06 -1.71 35.08
N PRO A 243 -13.58 -2.28 36.20
CA PRO A 243 -12.19 -2.72 36.29
C PRO A 243 -11.89 -3.68 35.13
N PRO A 244 -10.66 -3.68 34.59
CA PRO A 244 -10.27 -4.60 33.53
C PRO A 244 -10.67 -6.02 33.90
N ALA A 245 -11.30 -6.72 32.95
CA ALA A 245 -11.63 -8.12 33.14
C ALA A 245 -10.33 -8.86 33.47
N THR A 246 -10.32 -9.64 34.55
CA THR A 246 -9.15 -10.44 34.93
C THR A 246 -9.08 -11.78 34.17
N GLU A 247 -10.08 -12.01 33.32
CA GLU A 247 -10.31 -13.18 32.47
C GLU A 247 -10.84 -12.64 31.13
N PRO A 248 -10.32 -13.09 29.98
CA PRO A 248 -10.88 -12.84 28.67
C PRO A 248 -12.31 -13.36 28.60
N GLY A 249 -13.18 -12.64 27.89
CA GLY A 249 -14.57 -13.06 27.70
C GLY A 249 -14.86 -13.56 26.29
N GLU A 250 -15.93 -14.34 26.15
CA GLU A 250 -16.37 -14.99 24.91
C GLU A 250 -17.01 -14.04 23.87
N THR A 251 -17.01 -12.71 24.09
CA THR A 251 -17.59 -11.70 23.18
C THR A 251 -16.61 -10.54 22.93
N LEU A 252 -16.73 -9.85 21.79
CA LEU A 252 -15.86 -8.71 21.45
C LEU A 252 -15.83 -7.63 22.55
N ASN A 253 -16.99 -7.35 23.17
CA ASN A 253 -17.11 -6.36 24.24
C ASN A 253 -16.51 -6.80 25.58
N SER A 254 -16.29 -8.11 25.75
CA SER A 254 -15.72 -8.70 26.96
C SER A 254 -14.29 -9.18 26.75
N ALA A 255 -13.70 -8.93 25.58
CA ALA A 255 -12.34 -9.35 25.27
C ALA A 255 -11.34 -8.71 26.25
N LEU A 256 -10.30 -9.46 26.61
CA LEU A 256 -9.20 -8.92 27.40
C LEU A 256 -8.40 -7.96 26.55
N ASP A 257 -8.31 -6.70 26.97
CA ASP A 257 -7.56 -5.68 26.24
C ASP A 257 -6.06 -5.77 26.53
N LEU A 258 -5.28 -6.10 25.50
CA LEU A 258 -3.83 -6.11 25.50
C LEU A 258 -3.23 -4.71 25.25
N GLY A 259 -4.07 -3.74 24.89
CA GLY A 259 -3.69 -2.36 24.61
C GLY A 259 -3.09 -2.17 23.21
N THR A 260 -2.46 -1.01 23.02
CA THR A 260 -1.83 -0.63 21.75
C THR A 260 -0.46 -1.26 21.59
N LEU A 261 -0.22 -1.95 20.47
CA LEU A 261 1.08 -2.48 20.11
C LEU A 261 1.91 -1.40 19.41
N ASN A 262 3.12 -1.21 19.91
CA ASN A 262 4.14 -0.40 19.25
C ASN A 262 5.11 -1.30 18.48
N PRO A 263 5.89 -0.77 17.51
CA PRO A 263 6.97 -1.53 16.91
C PRO A 263 7.92 -2.14 17.96
N ASN A 264 8.22 -3.43 17.82
CA ASN A 264 8.99 -4.25 18.76
C ASN A 264 8.28 -4.55 20.09
N ALA A 265 6.95 -4.40 20.15
CA ALA A 265 6.19 -4.88 21.29
C ALA A 265 6.33 -6.40 21.42
N THR A 266 6.42 -6.87 22.66
CA THR A 266 6.34 -8.28 23.01
C THR A 266 5.43 -8.36 24.23
N LEU A 267 4.28 -9.00 24.05
CA LEU A 267 3.31 -9.27 25.10
C LEU A 267 3.23 -10.78 25.31
N GLN A 268 3.00 -11.18 26.55
CA GLN A 268 2.79 -12.56 26.92
C GLN A 268 1.67 -12.59 27.95
N THR A 269 0.70 -13.47 27.71
CA THR A 269 -0.38 -13.75 28.66
C THR A 269 -0.54 -15.26 28.81
N GLU A 270 -0.94 -15.68 30.01
CA GLU A 270 -1.23 -17.09 30.33
C GLU A 270 -2.70 -17.21 30.72
N ASP A 271 -3.38 -18.24 30.20
CA ASP A 271 -4.79 -18.47 30.49
C ASP A 271 -5.22 -19.93 30.31
N GLN A 272 -6.53 -20.23 30.37
CA GLN A 272 -7.07 -21.59 30.28
C GLN A 272 -8.48 -21.67 29.67
N VAL A 273 -8.57 -22.25 28.48
CA VAL A 273 -9.87 -22.64 27.88
C VAL A 273 -10.35 -24.03 28.30
N SER A 274 -11.67 -24.23 28.33
CA SER A 274 -12.32 -25.50 28.67
C SER A 274 -13.67 -25.70 27.95
N GLN A 275 -14.32 -26.86 28.13
CA GLN A 275 -15.66 -27.06 27.56
C GLN A 275 -16.76 -26.16 28.18
N ASN A 276 -16.50 -25.55 29.34
CA ASN A 276 -17.43 -24.59 29.96
C ASN A 276 -17.00 -23.13 29.75
N ASP A 277 -15.87 -22.93 29.07
CA ASP A 277 -15.19 -21.66 28.87
C ASP A 277 -14.45 -21.75 27.53
N PHE A 278 -15.23 -21.71 26.46
CA PHE A 278 -14.81 -22.32 25.18
C PHE A 278 -14.11 -21.34 24.25
N LEU A 279 -14.03 -20.07 24.61
CA LEU A 279 -13.50 -19.02 23.76
C LEU A 279 -12.96 -17.86 24.59
N ASP A 280 -11.66 -17.62 24.47
CA ASP A 280 -11.02 -16.45 25.03
C ASP A 280 -10.70 -15.46 23.90
N LEU A 281 -11.22 -14.23 24.02
CA LEU A 281 -10.92 -13.16 23.07
C LEU A 281 -9.96 -12.14 23.69
N TYR A 282 -8.90 -11.84 22.95
CA TYR A 282 -7.90 -10.84 23.31
C TYR A 282 -7.93 -9.72 22.28
N ARG A 283 -8.14 -8.48 22.71
CA ARG A 283 -8.14 -7.31 21.82
C ARG A 283 -6.79 -6.63 21.85
N PHE A 284 -6.32 -6.14 20.70
CA PHE A 284 -5.18 -5.23 20.62
C PHE A 284 -5.44 -4.16 19.56
N HIS A 285 -4.73 -3.03 19.66
CA HIS A 285 -4.82 -1.92 18.72
C HIS A 285 -3.46 -1.62 18.07
N LEU A 286 -3.47 -1.21 16.80
CA LEU A 286 -2.30 -0.80 16.04
C LEU A 286 -2.44 0.67 15.61
N ASP A 287 -1.53 1.55 16.06
CA ASP A 287 -1.51 2.96 15.64
C ASP A 287 -0.84 3.17 14.27
N SER A 288 -0.16 2.15 13.76
CA SER A 288 0.53 2.12 12.47
C SER A 288 0.53 0.70 11.91
N PRO A 289 0.72 0.50 10.60
CA PRO A 289 0.84 -0.85 10.04
C PRO A 289 2.01 -1.62 10.68
N LEU A 290 1.75 -2.84 11.16
CA LEU A 290 2.74 -3.70 11.83
C LEU A 290 2.60 -5.15 11.38
N SER A 291 3.72 -5.86 11.27
CA SER A 291 3.73 -7.32 11.17
C SER A 291 3.67 -7.90 12.57
N ILE A 292 2.64 -8.67 12.85
CA ILE A 292 2.42 -9.34 14.13
C ILE A 292 2.76 -10.83 14.00
N GLU A 293 3.29 -11.41 15.07
CA GLU A 293 3.40 -12.86 15.24
C GLU A 293 2.71 -13.22 16.57
N ALA A 294 1.64 -14.00 16.48
CA ALA A 294 0.91 -14.56 17.61
C ALA A 294 1.24 -16.06 17.74
N ASN A 295 1.83 -16.45 18.86
CA ASN A 295 2.29 -17.81 19.14
C ASN A 295 1.57 -18.36 20.38
N LEU A 296 0.67 -19.30 20.15
CA LEU A 296 0.00 -20.07 21.20
C LEU A 296 0.83 -21.31 21.51
N ASN A 297 1.23 -21.47 22.78
CA ASN A 297 2.08 -22.57 23.21
C ASN A 297 1.80 -22.99 24.66
N ASN A 298 2.60 -23.93 25.17
CA ASN A 298 2.52 -24.45 26.55
C ASN A 298 1.17 -25.08 26.93
N PHE A 299 0.45 -25.64 25.95
CA PHE A 299 -0.80 -26.38 26.17
C PHE A 299 -0.61 -27.91 26.08
N SER A 300 -1.56 -28.64 26.68
CA SER A 300 -1.55 -30.09 26.89
C SER A 300 -2.74 -30.80 26.24
N SER A 301 -3.61 -30.04 25.57
CA SER A 301 -4.76 -30.50 24.79
C SER A 301 -4.89 -29.61 23.56
N ASP A 302 -5.59 -30.09 22.55
CA ASP A 302 -5.68 -29.48 21.22
C ASP A 302 -6.43 -28.14 21.23
N LEU A 303 -5.70 -27.04 20.98
CA LEU A 303 -6.19 -25.66 20.97
C LEU A 303 -5.93 -25.04 19.60
N ASP A 304 -6.89 -24.25 19.12
CA ASP A 304 -6.78 -23.50 17.87
C ASP A 304 -6.61 -22.00 18.15
N LEU A 305 -5.96 -21.30 17.22
CA LEU A 305 -5.80 -19.84 17.23
C LEU A 305 -6.45 -19.23 16.00
N ALA A 306 -7.15 -18.11 16.17
CA ALA A 306 -7.63 -17.29 15.06
C ALA A 306 -7.30 -15.82 15.25
N LEU A 307 -7.05 -15.13 14.15
CA LEU A 307 -6.97 -13.67 14.09
C LEU A 307 -8.24 -13.13 13.45
N LEU A 308 -8.88 -12.15 14.08
CA LEU A 308 -10.14 -11.54 13.66
C LEU A 308 -10.00 -10.03 13.45
N ASP A 309 -10.80 -9.49 12.53
CA ASP A 309 -10.96 -8.05 12.31
C ASP A 309 -11.78 -7.37 13.44
N ASN A 310 -11.93 -6.04 13.37
CA ASN A 310 -12.67 -5.27 14.38
C ASN A 310 -14.16 -5.68 14.52
N ASN A 311 -14.73 -6.33 13.50
CA ASN A 311 -16.12 -6.80 13.48
C ASN A 311 -16.25 -8.26 13.96
N GLY A 312 -15.12 -8.92 14.29
CA GLY A 312 -15.07 -10.33 14.66
C GLY A 312 -15.12 -11.29 13.47
N ASN A 313 -14.92 -10.82 12.23
CA ASN A 313 -14.75 -11.71 11.08
C ASN A 313 -13.33 -12.27 11.08
N PRO A 314 -13.14 -13.55 10.74
CA PRO A 314 -11.82 -14.15 10.69
C PRO A 314 -10.99 -13.61 9.53
N ILE A 315 -9.75 -13.24 9.83
CA ILE A 315 -8.69 -12.92 8.87
C ILE A 315 -7.95 -14.22 8.52
N THR A 316 -7.41 -14.91 9.54
CA THR A 316 -6.67 -16.16 9.36
C THR A 316 -6.77 -17.07 10.60
N PHE A 317 -6.33 -18.32 10.45
CA PHE A 317 -6.39 -19.35 11.50
C PHE A 317 -5.11 -20.20 11.50
N SER A 318 -4.72 -20.67 12.68
CA SER A 318 -3.77 -21.76 12.86
C SER A 318 -4.48 -22.89 13.64
N ARG A 319 -4.41 -24.12 13.11
CA ARG A 319 -5.13 -25.31 13.61
C ARG A 319 -4.27 -26.58 13.54
N ASN A 320 -3.08 -26.53 14.10
CA ASN A 320 -2.17 -27.67 14.08
C ASN A 320 -2.68 -28.78 15.01
N ASP A 321 -2.55 -30.03 14.58
CA ASP A 321 -3.08 -31.15 15.38
C ASP A 321 -2.34 -31.30 16.74
N GLN A 322 -3.11 -31.72 17.76
CA GLN A 322 -2.66 -32.18 19.07
C GLN A 322 -2.06 -31.12 20.01
N THR A 323 -0.73 -31.03 20.10
CA THR A 323 -0.03 -30.14 21.03
C THR A 323 1.12 -29.42 20.33
N GLN A 324 1.01 -29.29 19.01
CA GLN A 324 1.90 -28.45 18.23
C GLN A 324 1.48 -27.00 18.47
N ASN A 325 2.44 -26.08 18.52
CA ASN A 325 2.12 -24.67 18.73
C ASN A 325 1.27 -24.13 17.58
N GLU A 326 0.42 -23.17 17.88
CA GLU A 326 -0.26 -22.38 16.85
C GLU A 326 0.51 -21.10 16.61
N VAL A 327 0.79 -20.77 15.36
CA VAL A 327 1.53 -19.56 14.99
C VAL A 327 0.80 -18.87 13.86
N ILE A 328 0.44 -17.60 14.08
CA ILE A 328 -0.10 -16.70 13.06
C ILE A 328 0.89 -15.57 12.86
N THR A 329 1.34 -15.33 11.63
CA THR A 329 2.12 -14.16 11.25
C THR A 329 1.35 -13.40 10.19
N GLU A 330 1.05 -12.12 10.44
CA GLU A 330 0.27 -11.28 9.52
C GLU A 330 0.75 -9.84 9.54
N THR A 331 0.70 -9.15 8.40
CA THR A 331 0.89 -7.70 8.33
C THR A 331 -0.48 -7.03 8.34
N LEU A 332 -0.71 -6.22 9.36
CA LEU A 332 -1.99 -5.58 9.63
C LEU A 332 -1.87 -4.07 9.49
N GLU A 333 -2.92 -3.46 8.94
CA GLU A 333 -3.08 -2.01 8.88
C GLU A 333 -3.41 -1.41 10.26
N THR A 334 -3.44 -0.07 10.35
CA THR A 334 -3.92 0.62 11.55
C THR A 334 -5.35 0.18 11.88
N GLY A 335 -5.61 -0.15 13.15
CA GLY A 335 -6.93 -0.58 13.60
C GLY A 335 -6.92 -1.51 14.81
N SER A 336 -8.11 -1.93 15.20
CA SER A 336 -8.33 -2.87 16.31
C SER A 336 -8.58 -4.28 15.80
N TYR A 337 -7.94 -5.26 16.44
CA TYR A 337 -7.98 -6.67 16.06
C TYR A 337 -8.17 -7.56 17.28
N TYR A 338 -8.56 -8.81 17.04
CA TYR A 338 -8.78 -9.79 18.09
C TYR A 338 -8.04 -11.10 17.81
N LEU A 339 -7.43 -11.68 18.85
CA LEU A 339 -7.01 -13.08 18.85
C LEU A 339 -8.06 -13.90 19.57
N ALA A 340 -8.47 -15.01 18.97
CA ALA A 340 -9.40 -15.97 19.53
C ALA A 340 -8.68 -17.29 19.81
N VAL A 341 -8.69 -17.71 21.07
CA VAL A 341 -8.18 -19.02 21.51
C VAL A 341 -9.37 -19.88 21.88
N TYR A 342 -9.46 -21.08 21.32
CA TYR A 342 -10.56 -22.01 21.60
C TYR A 342 -10.10 -23.47 21.54
N PRO A 343 -10.68 -24.37 22.35
CA PRO A 343 -10.27 -25.76 22.36
C PRO A 343 -10.89 -26.52 21.18
N TYR A 344 -10.06 -27.14 20.35
CA TYR A 344 -10.52 -28.18 19.43
C TYR A 344 -10.92 -29.44 20.22
N ALA A 345 -10.10 -29.84 21.20
CA ALA A 345 -10.40 -30.96 22.08
C ALA A 345 -9.79 -30.81 23.48
N GLY A 346 -10.59 -31.06 24.51
CA GLY A 346 -10.13 -31.12 25.89
C GLY A 346 -10.23 -29.79 26.63
N SER A 347 -9.34 -29.57 27.59
CA SER A 347 -9.25 -28.33 28.36
C SER A 347 -7.79 -28.19 28.78
N SER A 348 -7.21 -27.01 28.58
CA SER A 348 -5.79 -26.80 28.83
C SER A 348 -5.51 -25.35 29.18
N THR A 349 -4.49 -25.15 30.02
CA THR A 349 -3.81 -23.87 30.12
C THR A 349 -2.97 -23.64 28.86
N PHE A 350 -2.64 -22.38 28.57
CA PHE A 350 -1.75 -21.99 27.48
C PHE A 350 -0.97 -20.71 27.81
N SER A 351 0.05 -20.43 27.02
CA SER A 351 0.70 -19.12 26.90
C SER A 351 0.42 -18.59 25.50
N LEU A 352 0.02 -17.32 25.42
CA LEU A 352 -0.14 -16.59 24.18
C LEU A 352 0.92 -15.48 24.14
N ASP A 353 1.89 -15.64 23.26
CA ASP A 353 2.93 -14.66 23.01
C ASP A 353 2.55 -13.86 21.77
N LEU A 354 2.55 -12.53 21.86
CA LEU A 354 2.24 -11.63 20.75
C LEU A 354 3.42 -10.68 20.56
N THR A 355 4.07 -10.77 19.41
CA THR A 355 5.12 -9.83 19.01
C THR A 355 4.65 -8.97 17.85
N ALA A 356 5.12 -7.72 17.79
CA ALA A 356 4.85 -6.83 16.68
C ALA A 356 6.15 -6.18 16.24
N ARG A 357 6.36 -6.06 14.93
CA ARG A 357 7.52 -5.39 14.33
C ARG A 357 7.07 -4.48 13.20
N THR A 358 7.88 -3.48 12.90
CA THR A 358 7.70 -2.72 11.65
C THR A 358 7.80 -3.72 10.49
N PRO A 359 6.83 -3.74 9.55
CA PRO A 359 6.96 -4.55 8.34
C PRO A 359 8.21 -4.08 7.61
N PRO A 360 9.06 -4.97 7.09
CA PRO A 360 10.19 -4.52 6.29
C PRO A 360 9.68 -3.80 5.05
N GLU A 361 10.43 -2.80 4.64
CA GLU A 361 10.16 -2.08 3.40
C GLU A 361 10.35 -3.06 2.24
N LEU A 362 9.31 -3.21 1.41
CA LEU A 362 9.40 -4.02 0.19
C LEU A 362 10.52 -3.44 -0.69
N PRO A 363 11.32 -4.29 -1.37
CA PRO A 363 12.26 -3.82 -2.37
C PRO A 363 11.55 -2.99 -3.44
N ASP A 364 12.25 -2.00 -4.01
CA ASP A 364 11.70 -1.20 -5.10
C ASP A 364 11.21 -2.10 -6.24
N GLY A 365 9.96 -1.91 -6.69
CA GLY A 365 9.34 -2.71 -7.74
C GLY A 365 8.80 -4.08 -7.29
N TYR A 366 8.88 -4.42 -6.00
CA TYR A 366 8.42 -5.69 -5.47
C TYR A 366 6.97 -5.64 -4.97
N SER A 367 6.18 -6.68 -5.27
CA SER A 367 4.85 -6.95 -4.72
C SER A 367 4.84 -8.31 -4.01
N SER A 368 4.12 -8.42 -2.90
CA SER A 368 3.92 -9.70 -2.20
C SER A 368 3.22 -10.74 -3.07
N ASP A 369 2.47 -10.35 -4.09
CA ASP A 369 1.77 -11.31 -4.95
C ASP A 369 2.69 -11.87 -6.05
N ILE A 370 3.33 -10.97 -6.82
CA ILE A 370 4.02 -11.30 -8.07
C ILE A 370 5.52 -11.02 -8.04
N GLY A 371 6.08 -10.65 -6.88
CA GLY A 371 7.49 -10.30 -6.73
C GLY A 371 7.84 -9.09 -7.57
N TYR A 372 8.90 -9.18 -8.35
CA TYR A 372 9.31 -8.12 -9.27
C TYR A 372 8.38 -7.98 -10.48
N GLY A 373 7.48 -8.93 -10.72
CA GLY A 373 6.51 -8.88 -11.81
C GLY A 373 6.80 -9.89 -12.92
N GLU A 374 6.21 -9.64 -14.10
CA GLU A 374 6.26 -10.57 -15.21
C GLU A 374 7.59 -10.49 -15.97
N ALA A 375 8.27 -11.63 -16.16
CA ALA A 375 9.51 -11.70 -16.92
C ALA A 375 9.30 -11.31 -18.40
N GLN A 376 10.26 -10.58 -18.97
CA GLN A 376 10.25 -10.13 -20.37
C GLN A 376 11.67 -10.21 -20.95
N VAL A 377 11.94 -11.20 -21.80
CA VAL A 377 13.29 -11.42 -22.35
C VAL A 377 13.68 -10.33 -23.35
N ASP A 378 12.70 -9.77 -24.07
CA ASP A 378 12.94 -8.68 -25.00
C ASP A 378 13.39 -7.41 -24.26
N GLN A 379 12.70 -6.99 -23.20
CA GLN A 379 13.08 -5.84 -22.38
C GLN A 379 14.47 -6.03 -21.73
N ALA A 380 14.76 -7.25 -21.26
CA ALA A 380 16.06 -7.63 -20.73
C ALA A 380 17.17 -7.48 -21.79
N LEU A 381 16.95 -8.00 -23.01
CA LEU A 381 17.90 -7.87 -24.13
C LEU A 381 18.10 -6.42 -24.58
N ALA A 382 17.01 -5.64 -24.67
CA ALA A 382 17.07 -4.22 -25.00
C ALA A 382 17.96 -3.45 -24.02
N THR A 383 17.80 -3.76 -22.72
CA THR A 383 18.60 -3.17 -21.64
C THR A 383 20.06 -3.61 -21.73
N LEU A 384 20.32 -4.91 -21.85
CA LEU A 384 21.66 -5.49 -21.93
C LEU A 384 22.45 -4.94 -23.13
N LEU A 385 21.81 -4.87 -24.29
CA LEU A 385 22.45 -4.46 -25.54
C LEU A 385 22.34 -2.95 -25.79
N ASN A 386 21.63 -2.23 -24.92
CA ASN A 386 21.31 -0.81 -25.05
C ASN A 386 20.76 -0.48 -26.45
N THR A 387 19.69 -1.18 -26.83
CA THR A 387 19.02 -1.07 -28.13
C THR A 387 17.51 -0.92 -27.98
N GLU A 388 16.86 -0.40 -29.02
CA GLU A 388 15.40 -0.32 -29.11
C GLU A 388 14.82 -1.64 -29.60
N LEU A 389 13.61 -1.97 -29.13
CA LEU A 389 12.88 -3.17 -29.55
C LEU A 389 12.17 -2.98 -30.88
N ALA A 390 12.26 -4.00 -31.73
CA ALA A 390 11.44 -4.11 -32.92
C ALA A 390 10.17 -4.91 -32.60
N THR A 391 9.04 -4.50 -33.16
CA THR A 391 7.81 -5.31 -33.09
C THR A 391 7.92 -6.51 -34.02
N VAL A 392 7.59 -7.69 -33.51
CA VAL A 392 7.59 -8.97 -34.22
C VAL A 392 6.18 -9.48 -34.44
N GLU A 393 6.01 -10.39 -35.41
CA GLU A 393 4.74 -11.08 -35.63
C GLU A 393 4.55 -12.15 -34.55
N GLU A 394 3.38 -12.16 -33.92
CA GLU A 394 3.00 -13.18 -32.93
C GLU A 394 2.82 -14.54 -33.60
N LEU A 395 3.29 -15.60 -32.93
CA LEU A 395 3.15 -16.99 -33.37
C LEU A 395 1.70 -17.48 -33.28
N GLY A 396 0.90 -16.86 -32.41
CA GLY A 396 -0.54 -17.07 -32.27
C GLY A 396 -0.92 -17.86 -31.00
N ASP A 397 -2.23 -18.09 -30.85
CA ASP A 397 -2.84 -18.53 -29.57
C ASP A 397 -2.21 -19.79 -28.93
N GLU A 398 -1.70 -20.75 -29.71
CA GLU A 398 -1.10 -21.98 -29.18
C GLU A 398 0.28 -21.76 -28.54
N ASN A 399 0.98 -20.67 -28.89
CA ASN A 399 2.29 -20.28 -28.34
C ASN A 399 2.22 -18.93 -27.60
N TRP A 400 1.06 -18.60 -27.03
CA TRP A 400 0.83 -17.30 -26.39
C TRP A 400 1.87 -16.96 -25.31
N GLY A 401 2.37 -17.97 -24.58
CA GLY A 401 3.38 -17.76 -23.54
C GLY A 401 4.74 -17.37 -24.12
N ILE A 402 5.09 -17.91 -25.28
CA ILE A 402 6.30 -17.58 -26.03
C ILE A 402 6.23 -16.15 -26.55
N ASP A 403 5.07 -15.76 -27.12
CA ASP A 403 4.81 -14.40 -27.56
C ASP A 403 4.87 -13.41 -26.39
N ARG A 404 4.23 -13.75 -25.26
CA ARG A 404 4.08 -12.87 -24.10
C ARG A 404 5.39 -12.60 -23.38
N ILE A 405 6.31 -13.55 -23.32
CA ILE A 405 7.64 -13.33 -22.72
C ILE A 405 8.59 -12.56 -23.65
N GLY A 406 8.19 -12.33 -24.92
CA GLY A 406 8.98 -11.59 -25.90
C GLY A 406 10.05 -12.42 -26.61
N ALA A 407 9.98 -13.76 -26.58
CA ALA A 407 10.99 -14.62 -27.17
C ALA A 407 11.19 -14.41 -28.70
N PRO A 408 10.13 -14.23 -29.52
CA PRO A 408 10.30 -13.97 -30.95
C PRO A 408 11.19 -12.75 -31.26
N THR A 409 11.20 -11.76 -30.37
CA THR A 409 12.05 -10.57 -30.52
C THR A 409 13.52 -10.93 -30.36
N ALA A 410 13.85 -11.80 -29.41
CA ALA A 410 15.19 -12.33 -29.21
C ALA A 410 15.68 -13.10 -30.45
N TRP A 411 14.81 -13.92 -31.05
CA TRP A 411 15.13 -14.71 -32.23
C TRP A 411 15.43 -13.84 -33.45
N GLU A 412 14.66 -12.77 -33.69
CA GLU A 412 14.97 -11.79 -34.74
C GLU A 412 16.27 -11.02 -34.48
N MET A 413 16.69 -10.92 -33.22
CA MET A 413 18.00 -10.38 -32.84
C MET A 413 19.14 -11.40 -33.01
N GLY A 414 18.82 -12.65 -33.33
CA GLY A 414 19.76 -13.74 -33.56
C GLY A 414 20.14 -14.53 -32.31
N TYR A 415 19.35 -14.42 -31.24
CA TYR A 415 19.52 -15.20 -30.02
C TYR A 415 18.43 -16.26 -29.96
N THR A 416 18.81 -17.53 -29.90
CA THR A 416 17.94 -18.71 -29.93
C THR A 416 18.30 -19.75 -28.86
N GLY A 417 19.33 -19.48 -28.04
CA GLY A 417 19.87 -20.39 -27.04
C GLY A 417 20.99 -21.30 -27.54
N GLU A 418 21.47 -21.12 -28.78
CA GLU A 418 22.60 -21.88 -29.33
C GLU A 418 23.82 -21.84 -28.40
N ASP A 419 24.47 -22.99 -28.23
CA ASP A 419 25.63 -23.24 -27.33
C ASP A 419 25.32 -23.21 -25.82
N LEU A 420 24.05 -23.09 -25.40
CA LEU A 420 23.67 -23.14 -23.99
C LEU A 420 23.07 -24.50 -23.62
N VAL A 421 23.46 -25.02 -22.44
CA VAL A 421 22.96 -26.29 -21.90
C VAL A 421 22.03 -26.03 -20.72
N VAL A 422 20.78 -26.48 -20.83
CA VAL A 422 19.77 -26.38 -19.77
C VAL A 422 19.47 -27.77 -19.21
N ALA A 423 19.85 -28.03 -17.97
CA ALA A 423 19.52 -29.26 -17.28
C ALA A 423 18.07 -29.26 -16.76
N VAL A 424 17.30 -30.25 -17.18
CA VAL A 424 15.91 -30.47 -16.76
C VAL A 424 15.89 -31.57 -15.72
N LEU A 425 15.78 -31.17 -14.45
CA LEU A 425 15.71 -32.06 -13.30
C LEU A 425 14.25 -32.39 -12.98
N ASP A 426 13.75 -33.48 -13.54
CA ASP A 426 12.31 -33.78 -13.57
C ASP A 426 12.04 -35.31 -13.66
N THR A 427 10.95 -35.74 -14.31
CA THR A 427 10.56 -37.14 -14.55
C THR A 427 11.28 -37.80 -15.73
N GLY A 428 12.33 -37.15 -16.27
CA GLY A 428 13.01 -37.53 -17.51
C GLY A 428 12.57 -36.68 -18.70
N VAL A 429 13.10 -36.96 -19.89
CA VAL A 429 12.71 -36.32 -21.16
C VAL A 429 12.60 -37.40 -22.24
N ASP A 430 11.55 -37.40 -23.06
CA ASP A 430 11.50 -38.25 -24.27
C ASP A 430 12.55 -37.78 -25.27
N THR A 431 13.74 -38.38 -25.21
CA THR A 431 14.89 -37.98 -26.04
C THR A 431 14.71 -38.30 -27.52
N SER A 432 13.66 -39.05 -27.85
CA SER A 432 13.31 -39.42 -29.22
C SER A 432 12.17 -38.60 -29.82
N HIS A 433 11.62 -37.65 -29.06
CA HIS A 433 10.53 -36.79 -29.52
C HIS A 433 11.01 -35.94 -30.71
N THR A 434 10.23 -35.94 -31.80
CA THR A 434 10.64 -35.31 -33.07
C THR A 434 10.94 -33.81 -32.95
N ASP A 435 10.30 -33.13 -31.99
CA ASP A 435 10.53 -31.69 -31.68
C ASP A 435 11.68 -31.40 -30.71
N LEU A 436 12.32 -32.42 -30.15
CA LEU A 436 13.36 -32.25 -29.13
C LEU A 436 14.65 -32.98 -29.47
N GLN A 437 14.58 -34.07 -30.24
CA GLN A 437 15.70 -35.00 -30.44
C GLN A 437 16.99 -34.35 -30.94
N ASN A 438 16.94 -33.21 -31.65
CA ASN A 438 18.14 -32.52 -32.12
C ASN A 438 18.72 -31.54 -31.08
N ASN A 439 17.91 -31.20 -30.08
CA ASN A 439 18.25 -30.35 -28.95
C ASN A 439 18.56 -31.17 -27.69
N ILE A 440 18.62 -32.50 -27.75
CA ILE A 440 19.07 -33.29 -26.59
C ILE A 440 20.59 -33.20 -26.48
N TRP A 441 21.06 -32.76 -25.31
CA TRP A 441 22.46 -32.74 -24.92
C TRP A 441 23.08 -34.12 -25.05
N VAL A 442 24.31 -34.16 -25.57
CA VAL A 442 25.07 -35.39 -25.73
C VAL A 442 26.34 -35.30 -24.89
N ASN A 443 26.53 -36.25 -23.98
CA ASN A 443 27.81 -36.39 -23.28
C ASN A 443 28.88 -36.79 -24.30
N SER A 444 29.69 -35.81 -24.72
CA SER A 444 30.71 -36.02 -25.76
C SER A 444 31.93 -36.82 -25.27
N ASP A 445 32.06 -36.99 -23.96
CA ASP A 445 33.14 -37.76 -23.33
C ASP A 445 32.77 -39.25 -23.13
N GLU A 446 31.52 -39.63 -23.40
CA GLU A 446 31.02 -41.02 -23.37
C GLU A 446 31.03 -41.72 -24.75
N ILE A 447 31.36 -43.01 -24.79
CA ILE A 447 31.22 -43.84 -25.98
C ILE A 447 29.95 -44.70 -25.85
N PRO A 448 28.91 -44.45 -26.68
CA PRO A 448 27.61 -45.08 -26.48
C PRO A 448 27.64 -46.61 -26.46
N SER A 449 26.99 -47.17 -25.43
CA SER A 449 26.70 -48.60 -25.27
C SER A 449 27.95 -49.49 -25.18
N ASN A 450 29.05 -48.98 -24.63
CA ASN A 450 30.27 -49.75 -24.44
C ASN A 450 30.33 -50.45 -23.05
N GLY A 451 29.41 -50.10 -22.14
CA GLY A 451 29.29 -50.65 -20.79
C GLY A 451 30.34 -50.15 -19.80
N LEU A 452 30.96 -48.99 -20.09
CA LEU A 452 31.99 -48.34 -19.29
C LEU A 452 31.54 -46.91 -18.94
N ASP A 453 32.16 -46.38 -17.90
CA ASP A 453 32.14 -44.96 -17.52
C ASP A 453 33.46 -44.40 -18.10
N ASP A 454 33.37 -43.80 -19.29
CA ASP A 454 34.52 -43.39 -20.10
C ASP A 454 35.11 -42.06 -19.61
N ASP A 455 34.26 -41.16 -19.11
CA ASP A 455 34.64 -39.85 -18.56
C ASP A 455 35.02 -39.92 -17.06
N SER A 456 34.76 -41.05 -16.40
CA SER A 456 34.99 -41.31 -14.98
C SER A 456 34.18 -40.41 -14.04
N ASN A 457 32.99 -39.98 -14.47
CA ASN A 457 32.05 -39.18 -13.68
C ASN A 457 31.23 -40.03 -12.67
N GLY A 458 31.30 -41.37 -12.77
CA GLY A 458 30.64 -42.32 -11.89
C GLY A 458 29.35 -42.94 -12.45
N TYR A 459 28.97 -42.55 -13.67
CA TYR A 459 27.77 -42.99 -14.38
C TYR A 459 28.20 -43.75 -15.65
N ILE A 460 27.58 -44.89 -15.92
CA ILE A 460 28.00 -45.77 -17.03
C ILE A 460 27.11 -45.47 -18.23
N ASP A 461 27.71 -45.11 -19.38
CA ASP A 461 27.00 -44.86 -20.64
C ASP A 461 25.91 -43.76 -20.53
N ASP A 462 26.10 -42.71 -19.73
CA ASP A 462 25.21 -41.53 -19.54
C ASP A 462 25.20 -40.57 -20.75
N THR A 463 25.10 -41.14 -21.95
CA THR A 463 25.28 -40.45 -23.23
C THR A 463 24.34 -39.28 -23.50
N GLN A 464 23.18 -39.25 -22.85
CA GLN A 464 22.12 -38.25 -23.04
C GLN A 464 21.47 -37.88 -21.70
N GLY A 465 22.25 -37.93 -20.61
CA GLY A 465 21.74 -37.72 -19.25
C GLY A 465 21.67 -39.00 -18.41
N TRP A 466 21.07 -38.86 -17.22
CA TRP A 466 21.04 -39.93 -16.21
C TRP A 466 19.71 -40.05 -15.48
N ASP A 467 19.32 -41.28 -15.13
CA ASP A 467 18.16 -41.58 -14.28
C ASP A 467 18.59 -41.93 -12.85
N PHE A 468 18.40 -40.97 -11.94
CA PHE A 468 18.63 -41.16 -10.50
C PHE A 468 17.48 -41.88 -9.78
N ALA A 469 16.27 -41.91 -10.37
CA ALA A 469 15.13 -42.62 -9.80
C ALA A 469 15.28 -44.15 -9.95
N ASN A 470 15.82 -44.62 -11.08
CA ASN A 470 16.09 -46.05 -11.31
C ASN A 470 17.57 -46.44 -11.26
N TYR A 471 18.48 -45.45 -11.20
CA TYR A 471 19.94 -45.61 -11.17
C TYR A 471 20.49 -46.30 -12.43
N ASP A 472 20.07 -45.82 -13.60
CA ASP A 472 20.57 -46.25 -14.90
C ASP A 472 20.71 -45.09 -15.90
N ASN A 473 21.13 -45.42 -17.12
CA ASN A 473 21.47 -44.46 -18.17
C ASN A 473 20.32 -44.16 -19.13
N ASP A 474 19.08 -44.42 -18.72
CA ASP A 474 17.88 -44.22 -19.53
C ASP A 474 16.99 -43.11 -18.92
N PRO A 475 17.28 -41.81 -19.17
CA PRO A 475 16.49 -40.71 -18.63
C PRO A 475 15.18 -40.47 -19.40
N ASN A 476 14.64 -41.50 -20.08
CA ASN A 476 13.44 -41.35 -20.91
C ASN A 476 12.17 -41.18 -20.07
N ASP A 477 11.38 -40.19 -20.42
CA ASP A 477 10.18 -39.83 -19.69
C ASP A 477 8.99 -40.77 -20.00
N VAL A 478 8.50 -41.45 -18.97
CA VAL A 478 7.25 -42.22 -19.02
C VAL A 478 6.06 -41.44 -18.48
N ASN A 479 6.32 -40.42 -17.65
CA ASN A 479 5.28 -39.63 -16.98
C ASN A 479 4.72 -38.54 -17.90
N GLY A 480 5.60 -37.80 -18.56
CA GLY A 480 5.31 -36.74 -19.51
C GLY A 480 5.54 -35.32 -18.99
N HIS A 481 5.72 -35.14 -17.68
CA HIS A 481 5.94 -33.81 -17.09
C HIS A 481 7.28 -33.21 -17.52
N GLY A 482 8.38 -33.95 -17.39
CA GLY A 482 9.70 -33.46 -17.77
C GLY A 482 9.87 -33.21 -19.26
N THR A 483 9.21 -34.01 -20.12
CA THR A 483 9.15 -33.73 -21.57
C THR A 483 8.44 -32.41 -21.86
N HIS A 484 7.32 -32.13 -21.17
CA HIS A 484 6.58 -30.87 -21.31
C HIS A 484 7.42 -29.67 -20.91
N VAL A 485 8.11 -29.77 -19.78
CA VAL A 485 9.07 -28.76 -19.31
C VAL A 485 10.18 -28.54 -20.35
N ALA A 486 10.80 -29.62 -20.86
CA ALA A 486 11.86 -29.54 -21.87
C ALA A 486 11.39 -28.86 -23.16
N GLY A 487 10.18 -29.19 -23.64
CA GLY A 487 9.59 -28.55 -24.82
C GLY A 487 9.35 -27.05 -24.65
N SER A 488 8.95 -26.60 -23.46
CA SER A 488 8.75 -25.17 -23.19
C SER A 488 10.07 -24.40 -23.18
N ILE A 489 11.18 -25.07 -22.88
CA ILE A 489 12.53 -24.49 -22.97
C ILE A 489 13.00 -24.49 -24.42
N ALA A 490 13.02 -25.65 -25.09
CA ALA A 490 13.76 -25.83 -26.34
C ALA A 490 13.10 -26.80 -27.35
N ALA A 491 11.77 -26.79 -27.48
CA ALA A 491 11.17 -27.39 -28.68
C ALA A 491 11.68 -26.65 -29.93
N GLU A 492 12.09 -27.42 -30.95
CA GLU A 492 12.74 -26.92 -32.16
C GLU A 492 11.83 -26.00 -32.98
N ASP A 493 12.35 -24.88 -33.51
CA ASP A 493 11.64 -24.09 -34.53
C ASP A 493 11.76 -24.77 -35.91
N ASN A 494 10.97 -25.83 -36.11
CA ASN A 494 11.07 -26.71 -37.29
C ASN A 494 9.78 -26.75 -38.15
N ASN A 495 8.80 -25.87 -37.87
CA ASN A 495 7.44 -25.86 -38.45
C ASN A 495 6.62 -27.15 -38.19
N TRP A 496 6.92 -27.88 -37.13
CA TRP A 496 6.17 -29.02 -36.63
C TRP A 496 5.95 -28.81 -35.13
N GLY A 497 4.79 -29.23 -34.60
CA GLY A 497 4.56 -29.13 -33.16
C GLY A 497 4.47 -27.71 -32.61
N THR A 498 5.31 -27.43 -31.61
CA THR A 498 5.38 -26.17 -30.84
C THR A 498 6.82 -25.62 -30.92
N VAL A 499 7.12 -24.54 -30.20
CA VAL A 499 8.46 -23.96 -30.16
C VAL A 499 8.78 -23.54 -28.73
N GLY A 500 9.99 -23.85 -28.27
CA GLY A 500 10.47 -23.46 -26.95
C GLY A 500 10.94 -22.01 -26.93
N VAL A 501 11.12 -21.43 -25.74
CA VAL A 501 11.65 -20.05 -25.62
C VAL A 501 13.05 -19.92 -26.23
N ALA A 502 13.89 -20.94 -26.07
CA ALA A 502 15.25 -21.04 -26.59
C ALA A 502 15.37 -22.25 -27.54
N PRO A 503 14.88 -22.14 -28.79
CA PRO A 503 14.69 -23.27 -29.69
C PRO A 503 15.97 -23.95 -30.19
N ASP A 504 17.16 -23.39 -29.94
CA ASP A 504 18.46 -24.00 -30.27
C ASP A 504 19.30 -24.34 -29.01
N ALA A 505 18.73 -24.24 -27.80
CA ALA A 505 19.41 -24.67 -26.58
C ALA A 505 19.44 -26.20 -26.45
N GLU A 506 20.49 -26.73 -25.82
CA GLU A 506 20.61 -28.15 -25.53
C GLU A 506 19.95 -28.49 -24.19
N ILE A 507 19.08 -29.50 -24.16
CA ILE A 507 18.44 -30.03 -22.96
C ILE A 507 19.28 -31.17 -22.42
N MET A 508 19.73 -31.07 -21.17
CA MET A 508 20.33 -32.18 -20.43
C MET A 508 19.27 -32.86 -19.55
N PRO A 509 18.75 -34.04 -19.94
CA PRO A 509 17.78 -34.79 -19.15
C PRO A 509 18.40 -35.33 -17.86
N VAL A 510 17.82 -35.00 -16.70
CA VAL A 510 18.25 -35.54 -15.41
C VAL A 510 17.01 -36.00 -14.65
N GLN A 511 16.73 -37.31 -14.69
CA GLN A 511 15.54 -37.84 -14.04
C GLN A 511 15.78 -38.00 -12.54
N VAL A 512 15.14 -37.14 -11.74
CA VAL A 512 15.20 -37.16 -10.26
C VAL A 512 13.84 -37.50 -9.64
N LEU A 513 12.79 -37.56 -10.46
CA LEU A 513 11.44 -38.00 -10.10
C LEU A 513 11.11 -39.31 -10.81
N ALA A 514 10.57 -40.29 -10.08
CA ALA A 514 10.09 -41.54 -10.66
C ALA A 514 8.82 -41.32 -11.51
N ASP A 515 8.38 -42.36 -12.24
CA ASP A 515 7.20 -42.34 -13.13
C ASP A 515 5.90 -41.83 -12.48
N ASN A 516 5.80 -41.84 -11.15
CA ASN A 516 4.66 -41.33 -10.39
C ASN A 516 4.78 -39.85 -9.98
N GLY A 517 5.83 -39.15 -10.41
CA GLY A 517 6.13 -37.76 -10.07
C GLY A 517 6.73 -37.55 -8.68
N LEU A 518 7.17 -38.61 -7.98
CA LEU A 518 7.80 -38.51 -6.66
C LEU A 518 9.30 -38.79 -6.74
N GLY A 519 10.10 -38.03 -5.99
CA GLY A 519 11.54 -38.22 -5.89
C GLY A 519 12.05 -38.17 -4.45
N PHE A 520 13.28 -38.64 -4.23
CA PHE A 520 13.97 -38.48 -2.97
C PHE A 520 14.86 -37.24 -2.99
N ASN A 521 15.00 -36.55 -1.85
CA ASN A 521 15.92 -35.43 -1.70
C ASN A 521 17.37 -35.79 -2.09
N SER A 522 17.79 -37.05 -1.88
CA SER A 522 19.11 -37.54 -2.30
C SER A 522 19.31 -37.52 -3.81
N ASP A 523 18.25 -37.84 -4.56
CA ASP A 523 18.31 -37.95 -6.01
C ASP A 523 18.29 -36.54 -6.63
N ILE A 524 17.52 -35.61 -6.05
CA ILE A 524 17.56 -34.18 -6.41
C ILE A 524 18.95 -33.60 -6.19
N ILE A 525 19.57 -33.85 -5.04
CA ILE A 525 20.94 -33.37 -4.74
C ILE A 525 21.95 -33.99 -5.72
N ALA A 526 21.84 -35.28 -6.02
CA ALA A 526 22.73 -35.95 -6.96
C ALA A 526 22.55 -35.41 -8.38
N GLY A 527 21.32 -35.15 -8.81
CA GLY A 527 21.00 -34.53 -10.09
C GLY A 527 21.56 -33.11 -10.22
N ILE A 528 21.48 -32.29 -9.16
CA ILE A 528 22.05 -30.93 -9.19
C ILE A 528 23.57 -31.03 -9.39
N ASN A 529 24.25 -31.89 -8.63
CA ASN A 529 25.69 -32.08 -8.78
C ASN A 529 26.05 -32.65 -10.16
N TYR A 530 25.26 -33.59 -10.70
CA TYR A 530 25.47 -34.13 -12.04
C TYR A 530 25.38 -33.04 -13.12
N ALA A 531 24.38 -32.16 -13.05
CA ALA A 531 24.25 -31.05 -13.97
C ALA A 531 25.45 -30.08 -13.90
N VAL A 532 25.92 -29.81 -12.68
CA VAL A 532 27.13 -28.99 -12.45
C VAL A 532 28.37 -29.65 -13.06
N ASP A 533 28.60 -30.92 -12.76
CA ASP A 533 29.79 -31.65 -13.19
C ASP A 533 29.82 -31.89 -14.71
N ASN A 534 28.65 -31.94 -15.36
CA ASN A 534 28.50 -32.11 -16.81
C ASN A 534 28.34 -30.80 -17.60
N GLY A 535 28.51 -29.65 -16.93
CA GLY A 535 28.62 -28.35 -17.61
C GLY A 535 27.29 -27.77 -18.10
N ALA A 536 26.20 -27.97 -17.36
CA ALA A 536 24.99 -27.18 -17.56
C ALA A 536 25.24 -25.70 -17.25
N ASP A 537 24.62 -24.79 -18.01
CA ASP A 537 24.63 -23.35 -17.72
C ASP A 537 23.46 -22.94 -16.82
N ILE A 538 22.33 -23.65 -16.99
CA ILE A 538 21.07 -23.40 -16.29
C ILE A 538 20.49 -24.73 -15.80
N ILE A 539 19.94 -24.74 -14.58
CA ILE A 539 19.19 -25.86 -14.02
C ILE A 539 17.73 -25.42 -13.82
N ASN A 540 16.79 -26.14 -14.45
CA ASN A 540 15.36 -25.97 -14.25
C ASN A 540 14.84 -27.00 -13.22
N LEU A 541 14.33 -26.51 -12.08
CA LEU A 541 13.69 -27.28 -11.02
C LEU A 541 12.18 -27.03 -10.97
N SER A 542 11.42 -27.75 -11.80
CA SER A 542 9.95 -27.75 -11.80
C SER A 542 9.37 -28.72 -10.77
N LEU A 543 9.89 -28.68 -9.53
CA LEU A 543 9.53 -29.55 -8.42
C LEU A 543 9.41 -28.78 -7.11
N GLY A 544 8.75 -29.36 -6.10
CA GLY A 544 8.56 -28.68 -4.82
C GLY A 544 8.23 -29.60 -3.64
N ALA A 545 8.47 -29.08 -2.45
CA ALA A 545 8.17 -29.70 -1.16
C ALA A 545 7.84 -28.61 -0.12
N SER A 546 6.94 -28.94 0.82
CA SER A 546 6.51 -27.99 1.86
C SER A 546 7.53 -27.75 2.98
N ARG A 547 8.69 -28.42 2.97
CA ARG A 547 9.68 -28.33 4.05
C ARG A 547 11.08 -28.07 3.50
N ALA A 548 11.77 -27.11 4.11
CA ALA A 548 13.18 -26.83 3.84
C ALA A 548 14.05 -28.06 4.05
N THR A 549 14.97 -28.29 3.12
CA THR A 549 16.05 -29.27 3.27
C THR A 549 17.38 -28.55 3.08
N PRO A 550 18.15 -28.28 4.16
CA PRO A 550 19.41 -27.53 4.06
C PRO A 550 20.44 -28.15 3.09
N ALA A 551 20.42 -29.47 2.92
CA ALA A 551 21.32 -30.13 1.96
C ALA A 551 20.97 -29.83 0.49
N ILE A 552 19.69 -29.58 0.17
CA ILE A 552 19.28 -29.13 -1.17
C ILE A 552 19.74 -27.68 -1.36
N HIS A 553 19.56 -26.82 -0.35
CA HIS A 553 20.04 -25.44 -0.40
C HIS A 553 21.55 -25.37 -0.67
N ASN A 554 22.36 -26.16 0.06
CA ASN A 554 23.81 -26.21 -0.16
C ASN A 554 24.18 -26.69 -1.59
N ALA A 555 23.39 -27.59 -2.18
CA ALA A 555 23.61 -28.04 -3.55
C ALA A 555 23.29 -26.92 -4.56
N ILE A 556 22.20 -26.18 -4.35
CA ILE A 556 21.83 -25.00 -5.14
C ILE A 556 22.91 -23.93 -5.04
N GLN A 557 23.36 -23.60 -3.83
CA GLN A 557 24.47 -22.67 -3.61
C GLN A 557 25.75 -23.13 -4.33
N SER A 558 26.09 -24.42 -4.25
CA SER A 558 27.27 -24.96 -4.95
C SER A 558 27.15 -24.84 -6.46
N ALA A 559 25.94 -24.97 -7.02
CA ALA A 559 25.69 -24.75 -8.45
C ALA A 559 25.86 -23.26 -8.81
N THR A 560 25.29 -22.35 -8.02
CA THR A 560 25.45 -20.91 -8.24
C THR A 560 26.90 -20.45 -8.12
N ASP A 561 27.64 -20.96 -7.12
CA ASP A 561 29.09 -20.74 -6.97
C ASP A 561 29.91 -21.26 -8.16
N ALA A 562 29.43 -22.31 -8.84
CA ALA A 562 30.03 -22.85 -10.06
C ALA A 562 29.67 -22.04 -11.32
N GLY A 563 28.84 -20.99 -11.20
CA GLY A 563 28.41 -20.15 -12.31
C GLY A 563 27.13 -20.63 -13.00
N ILE A 564 26.34 -21.48 -12.34
CA ILE A 564 25.13 -22.09 -12.91
C ILE A 564 23.90 -21.44 -12.30
N LEU A 565 22.99 -20.98 -13.16
CA LEU A 565 21.72 -20.40 -12.72
C LEU A 565 20.72 -21.50 -12.38
N VAL A 566 20.10 -21.43 -11.20
CA VAL A 566 19.03 -22.35 -10.80
C VAL A 566 17.68 -21.62 -10.82
N VAL A 567 16.75 -22.11 -11.64
CA VAL A 567 15.39 -21.57 -11.79
C VAL A 567 14.40 -22.56 -11.19
N MET A 568 13.51 -22.08 -10.31
CA MET A 568 12.67 -22.92 -9.45
C MET A 568 11.19 -22.53 -9.54
N GLY A 569 10.29 -23.51 -9.49
CA GLY A 569 8.85 -23.24 -9.41
C GLY A 569 8.41 -22.74 -8.04
N ALA A 570 7.47 -21.80 -7.99
CA ALA A 570 6.95 -21.27 -6.73
C ALA A 570 6.04 -22.25 -5.95
N GLY A 571 5.40 -23.20 -6.64
CA GLY A 571 4.45 -24.14 -6.03
C GLY A 571 2.99 -23.83 -6.38
N ASN A 572 2.12 -24.84 -6.27
CA ASN A 572 0.75 -24.83 -6.80
C ASN A 572 -0.32 -24.96 -5.70
N SER A 573 -0.06 -24.41 -4.51
CA SER A 573 -0.89 -24.58 -3.31
C SER A 573 -1.69 -23.33 -2.94
N ALA A 574 -1.63 -22.27 -3.75
CA ALA A 574 -2.14 -20.93 -3.44
C ALA A 574 -1.62 -20.40 -2.10
N GLY A 575 -0.36 -20.73 -1.77
CA GLY A 575 0.33 -20.25 -0.57
C GLY A 575 0.70 -18.78 -0.68
N SER A 576 0.83 -18.10 0.45
CA SER A 576 1.29 -16.71 0.52
C SER A 576 2.80 -16.53 0.28
N THR A 577 3.55 -17.64 0.18
CA THR A 577 4.99 -17.69 -0.07
C THR A 577 5.35 -18.89 -0.95
N PRO A 578 6.50 -18.89 -1.64
CA PRO A 578 6.96 -20.06 -2.40
C PRO A 578 7.18 -21.30 -1.53
N ASP A 579 6.98 -22.49 -2.11
CA ASP A 579 7.41 -23.76 -1.54
C ASP A 579 8.95 -23.93 -1.69
N HIS A 580 9.54 -24.93 -1.04
CA HIS A 580 10.95 -25.26 -1.26
C HIS A 580 11.12 -26.15 -2.50
N PRO A 581 12.19 -25.99 -3.31
CA PRO A 581 13.34 -25.12 -3.05
C PRO A 581 13.16 -23.65 -3.41
N GLY A 582 12.06 -23.24 -4.05
CA GLY A 582 11.83 -21.85 -4.50
C GLY A 582 12.01 -20.78 -3.42
N ALA A 583 11.65 -21.07 -2.16
CA ALA A 583 11.89 -20.16 -1.04
C ALA A 583 13.39 -19.86 -0.76
N PHE A 584 14.33 -20.65 -1.29
CA PHE A 584 15.77 -20.35 -1.19
C PHE A 584 16.22 -19.19 -2.09
N ALA A 585 15.36 -18.70 -3.00
CA ALA A 585 15.63 -17.54 -3.85
C ALA A 585 15.80 -16.20 -3.09
N VAL A 586 15.64 -16.20 -1.76
CA VAL A 586 16.12 -15.12 -0.88
C VAL A 586 17.64 -14.96 -0.90
N GLU A 587 18.37 -16.05 -1.17
CA GLU A 587 19.82 -16.10 -1.26
C GLU A 587 20.27 -16.56 -2.65
N GLU A 588 19.72 -17.67 -3.17
CA GLU A 588 20.26 -18.36 -4.36
C GLU A 588 19.18 -18.69 -5.40
N GLY A 589 19.48 -18.42 -6.67
CA GLY A 589 18.60 -18.71 -7.80
C GLY A 589 17.42 -17.74 -7.96
N LEU A 590 16.46 -18.16 -8.80
CA LEU A 590 15.29 -17.38 -9.20
C LEU A 590 14.04 -18.26 -9.09
N VAL A 591 13.00 -17.77 -8.40
CA VAL A 591 11.72 -18.47 -8.27
C VAL A 591 10.66 -17.89 -9.19
N VAL A 592 9.81 -18.76 -9.74
CA VAL A 592 8.86 -18.41 -10.80
C VAL A 592 7.42 -18.79 -10.44
N GLY A 593 6.55 -17.79 -10.40
CA GLY A 593 5.10 -17.92 -10.31
C GLY A 593 4.40 -18.07 -11.67
N ALA A 594 3.18 -18.59 -11.66
CA ALA A 594 2.40 -18.83 -12.89
C ALA A 594 1.37 -17.73 -13.17
N LEU A 595 1.34 -17.23 -14.40
CA LEU A 595 0.29 -16.35 -14.93
C LEU A 595 -0.64 -17.08 -15.91
N ASN A 596 -1.86 -16.57 -16.04
CA ASN A 596 -2.73 -16.88 -17.17
C ASN A 596 -2.50 -15.93 -18.37
N GLN A 597 -3.24 -16.17 -19.46
CA GLN A 597 -3.12 -15.39 -20.69
C GLN A 597 -3.50 -13.91 -20.49
N GLU A 598 -4.37 -13.62 -19.52
CA GLU A 598 -4.75 -12.26 -19.13
C GLU A 598 -3.65 -11.50 -18.37
N GLY A 599 -2.62 -12.20 -17.86
CA GLY A 599 -1.57 -11.62 -17.03
C GLY A 599 -1.90 -11.58 -15.54
N ASP A 600 -2.96 -12.27 -15.12
CA ASP A 600 -3.31 -12.45 -13.72
C ASP A 600 -2.51 -13.60 -13.13
N LEU A 601 -2.13 -13.47 -11.85
CA LEU A 601 -1.55 -14.57 -11.09
C LEU A 601 -2.55 -15.74 -11.04
N ALA A 602 -2.09 -16.92 -11.45
CA ALA A 602 -2.92 -18.11 -11.48
C ALA A 602 -3.41 -18.44 -10.07
N SER A 603 -4.70 -18.78 -9.93
CA SER A 603 -5.33 -19.03 -8.62
C SER A 603 -4.69 -20.13 -7.77
N PHE A 604 -3.84 -20.98 -8.37
CA PHE A 604 -3.07 -22.00 -7.67
C PHE A 604 -1.63 -21.59 -7.37
N SER A 605 -1.09 -20.56 -8.03
CA SER A 605 0.30 -20.17 -7.87
C SER A 605 0.52 -19.71 -6.44
N ASN A 606 1.55 -20.25 -5.78
CA ASN A 606 2.05 -19.62 -4.58
C ASN A 606 2.54 -18.21 -4.93
N GLN A 607 2.35 -17.27 -4.00
CA GLN A 607 2.73 -15.87 -4.11
C GLN A 607 4.20 -15.66 -3.75
N ALA A 608 4.75 -14.50 -4.08
CA ALA A 608 6.14 -14.13 -3.78
C ALA A 608 6.39 -13.98 -2.27
N GLY A 609 5.45 -13.31 -1.61
CA GLY A 609 5.37 -13.19 -0.17
C GLY A 609 6.61 -12.61 0.49
N GLU A 610 6.63 -12.82 1.80
CA GLU A 610 7.76 -12.55 2.66
C GLU A 610 8.15 -13.87 3.32
N ILE A 611 9.40 -14.28 3.20
CA ILE A 611 9.88 -15.51 3.85
C ILE A 611 10.34 -15.19 5.27
N PRO A 612 9.71 -15.75 6.31
CA PRO A 612 10.27 -15.74 7.65
C PRO A 612 11.57 -16.52 7.65
N GLN A 613 12.67 -15.87 8.02
CA GLN A 613 13.98 -16.49 8.02
C GLN A 613 14.09 -17.43 9.25
N ASP A 614 13.94 -18.74 9.02
CA ASP A 614 14.27 -19.81 9.97
C ASP A 614 15.77 -20.18 9.93
N TYR A 615 16.55 -19.44 9.13
CA TYR A 615 18.01 -19.48 9.07
C TYR A 615 18.61 -18.36 9.93
N GLU A 616 19.66 -18.66 10.69
CA GLU A 616 20.22 -17.86 11.79
C GLU A 616 20.63 -16.40 11.43
N GLY A 617 19.65 -15.50 11.36
CA GLY A 617 19.80 -14.07 11.09
C GLY A 617 18.60 -13.26 11.62
N ASP A 618 18.83 -12.00 11.91
CA ASP A 618 17.90 -11.04 12.48
C ASP A 618 17.03 -10.36 11.39
N GLY A 619 16.06 -11.08 10.81
CA GLY A 619 15.08 -10.44 9.90
C GLY A 619 14.24 -11.37 9.02
N LEU A 620 13.32 -10.78 8.27
CA LEU A 620 12.54 -11.37 7.17
C LEU A 620 13.25 -11.11 5.84
N ALA A 621 13.05 -11.96 4.81
CA ALA A 621 13.68 -11.80 3.50
C ALA A 621 12.69 -11.99 2.32
N PHE A 622 12.89 -11.22 1.25
CA PHE A 622 12.09 -11.28 0.02
C PHE A 622 12.81 -12.12 -1.05
N PRO A 623 12.17 -13.17 -1.60
CA PRO A 623 12.79 -14.00 -2.63
C PRO A 623 12.89 -13.25 -3.96
N ARG A 624 13.96 -13.50 -4.72
CA ARG A 624 14.06 -13.10 -6.13
C ARG A 624 13.02 -13.85 -6.93
N TYR A 625 11.86 -13.22 -7.09
CA TYR A 625 10.64 -13.82 -7.60
C TYR A 625 10.15 -13.03 -8.83
N VAL A 626 9.84 -13.76 -9.89
CA VAL A 626 9.14 -13.25 -11.08
C VAL A 626 7.96 -14.15 -11.43
N THR A 627 7.11 -13.70 -12.32
CA THR A 627 6.02 -14.52 -12.87
C THR A 627 6.20 -14.75 -14.37
N ALA A 628 5.72 -15.87 -14.87
CA ALA A 628 5.75 -16.21 -16.29
C ALA A 628 4.51 -17.02 -16.71
N PRO A 629 4.24 -17.18 -18.01
CA PRO A 629 3.14 -17.98 -18.55
C PRO A 629 3.11 -19.41 -17.97
N GLY A 630 2.02 -19.76 -17.28
CA GLY A 630 1.92 -21.05 -16.59
C GLY A 630 0.53 -21.68 -16.59
N VAL A 631 -0.45 -21.12 -17.29
CA VAL A 631 -1.80 -21.69 -17.44
C VAL A 631 -2.06 -22.03 -18.90
N ASP A 632 -2.55 -23.24 -19.17
CA ASP A 632 -2.89 -23.72 -20.50
C ASP A 632 -1.71 -23.66 -21.50
N VAL A 633 -0.49 -23.88 -21.01
CA VAL A 633 0.74 -23.90 -21.81
C VAL A 633 0.80 -25.20 -22.63
N VAL A 634 0.82 -25.07 -23.95
CA VAL A 634 1.02 -26.20 -24.88
C VAL A 634 2.51 -26.50 -24.99
N SER A 635 2.88 -27.78 -24.82
CA SER A 635 4.24 -28.24 -25.02
C SER A 635 4.27 -29.73 -25.39
N THR A 636 5.46 -30.26 -25.66
CA THR A 636 5.72 -31.66 -26.02
C THR A 636 5.37 -32.61 -24.86
N VAL A 637 4.89 -33.81 -25.18
CA VAL A 637 4.75 -34.92 -24.24
C VAL A 637 5.12 -36.23 -24.96
N PRO A 638 5.46 -37.31 -24.24
CA PRO A 638 6.06 -38.48 -24.86
C PRO A 638 5.27 -39.08 -26.03
N ASN A 639 6.01 -39.73 -26.94
CA ASN A 639 5.51 -40.38 -28.14
C ASN A 639 4.97 -39.41 -29.22
N ASP A 640 5.72 -38.35 -29.52
CA ASP A 640 5.41 -37.33 -30.54
C ASP A 640 4.03 -36.66 -30.34
N ASN A 641 3.65 -36.38 -29.10
CA ASN A 641 2.37 -35.76 -28.75
C ASN A 641 2.57 -34.38 -28.12
N PHE A 642 1.47 -33.63 -28.00
CA PHE A 642 1.44 -32.33 -27.36
C PHE A 642 0.30 -32.27 -26.35
N ALA A 643 0.51 -31.56 -25.26
CA ALA A 643 -0.52 -31.36 -24.24
C ALA A 643 -0.49 -29.92 -23.71
N SER A 644 -1.67 -29.44 -23.33
CA SER A 644 -1.82 -28.18 -22.59
C SER A 644 -1.85 -28.50 -21.09
N LEU A 645 -0.89 -27.96 -20.34
CA LEU A 645 -0.74 -28.13 -18.89
C LEU A 645 -0.71 -26.78 -18.17
N SER A 646 -1.03 -26.80 -16.87
CA SER A 646 -1.06 -25.63 -16.01
C SER A 646 -0.32 -25.91 -14.71
N GLY A 647 0.58 -24.99 -14.33
CA GLY A 647 1.36 -25.06 -13.10
C GLY A 647 2.53 -24.06 -13.13
N THR A 648 3.10 -23.77 -11.96
CA THR A 648 4.41 -23.08 -11.88
C THR A 648 5.51 -23.88 -12.59
N SER A 649 5.33 -25.20 -12.71
CA SER A 649 6.18 -26.08 -13.53
C SER A 649 6.23 -25.71 -15.01
N MET A 650 5.19 -25.06 -15.54
CA MET A 650 5.13 -24.58 -16.93
C MET A 650 5.65 -23.13 -17.03
N ALA A 651 5.58 -22.34 -15.96
CA ALA A 651 6.15 -20.99 -15.91
C ALA A 651 7.68 -21.00 -15.79
N THR A 652 8.22 -21.88 -14.93
CA THR A 652 9.67 -22.06 -14.69
C THR A 652 10.48 -22.21 -15.99
N PRO A 653 10.12 -23.11 -16.94
CA PRO A 653 10.88 -23.30 -18.18
C PRO A 653 10.88 -22.07 -19.11
N HIS A 654 9.85 -21.22 -19.07
CA HIS A 654 9.86 -19.98 -19.86
C HIS A 654 10.98 -19.03 -19.40
N VAL A 655 11.19 -18.95 -18.09
CA VAL A 655 12.27 -18.13 -17.51
C VAL A 655 13.64 -18.79 -17.69
N ALA A 656 13.73 -20.11 -17.59
CA ALA A 656 14.95 -20.84 -17.89
C ALA A 656 15.40 -20.64 -19.36
N GLY A 657 14.47 -20.74 -20.32
CA GLY A 657 14.76 -20.43 -21.72
C GLY A 657 15.13 -18.96 -21.92
N SER A 658 14.46 -18.04 -21.23
CA SER A 658 14.82 -16.60 -21.28
C SER A 658 16.24 -16.34 -20.80
N ALA A 659 16.68 -17.01 -19.72
CA ALA A 659 18.04 -16.93 -19.25
C ALA A 659 19.05 -17.46 -20.30
N ALA A 660 18.73 -18.55 -21.01
CA ALA A 660 19.58 -19.07 -22.08
C ALA A 660 19.77 -18.04 -23.21
N LEU A 661 18.70 -17.35 -23.61
CA LEU A 661 18.77 -16.27 -24.60
C LEU A 661 19.66 -15.10 -24.14
N LEU A 662 19.56 -14.71 -22.87
CA LEU A 662 20.37 -13.63 -22.29
C LEU A 662 21.85 -14.02 -22.18
N MET A 663 22.13 -15.23 -21.71
CA MET A 663 23.50 -15.75 -21.59
C MET A 663 24.15 -15.99 -22.95
N GLN A 664 23.38 -16.30 -23.99
CA GLN A 664 23.89 -16.29 -25.37
C GLN A 664 24.26 -14.87 -25.82
N ALA A 665 23.43 -13.87 -25.47
CA ALA A 665 23.66 -12.49 -25.86
C ALA A 665 24.89 -11.86 -25.20
N ASP A 666 25.14 -12.20 -23.94
CA ASP A 666 26.39 -11.88 -23.24
C ASP A 666 26.88 -13.10 -22.43
N PRO A 667 27.81 -13.89 -22.99
CA PRO A 667 28.40 -15.06 -22.32
C PRO A 667 29.25 -14.75 -21.09
N THR A 668 29.38 -13.47 -20.70
CA THR A 668 30.07 -13.06 -19.47
C THR A 668 29.14 -12.87 -18.29
N LEU A 669 27.82 -12.92 -18.50
CA LEU A 669 26.84 -12.80 -17.43
C LEU A 669 27.01 -13.94 -16.42
N THR A 670 27.15 -13.56 -15.16
CA THR A 670 27.05 -14.48 -14.03
C THR A 670 25.58 -14.80 -13.73
N PRO A 671 25.29 -15.89 -12.98
CA PRO A 671 23.92 -16.17 -12.55
C PRO A 671 23.26 -15.00 -11.82
N GLU A 672 23.99 -14.29 -10.97
CA GLU A 672 23.49 -13.12 -10.23
C GLU A 672 23.14 -11.98 -11.19
N GLU A 673 24.03 -11.62 -12.12
CA GLU A 673 23.77 -10.56 -13.11
C GLU A 673 22.60 -10.90 -14.04
N THR A 674 22.43 -12.18 -14.40
CA THR A 674 21.27 -12.63 -15.19
C THR A 674 19.97 -12.46 -14.42
N VAL A 675 19.94 -12.82 -13.13
CA VAL A 675 18.74 -12.63 -12.29
C VAL A 675 18.45 -11.15 -12.05
N ASP A 676 19.47 -10.34 -11.79
CA ASP A 676 19.33 -8.89 -11.64
C ASP A 676 18.76 -8.25 -12.91
N LEU A 677 19.23 -8.68 -14.08
CA LEU A 677 18.70 -8.20 -15.35
C LEU A 677 17.24 -8.59 -15.54
N ILE A 678 16.88 -9.85 -15.31
CA ILE A 678 15.49 -10.33 -15.45
C ILE A 678 14.56 -9.58 -14.50
N THR A 679 14.95 -9.41 -13.23
CA THR A 679 14.12 -8.76 -12.20
C THR A 679 14.01 -7.25 -12.40
N ALA A 680 14.99 -6.61 -13.04
CA ALA A 680 14.97 -5.18 -13.33
C ALA A 680 14.11 -4.79 -14.56
N THR A 681 13.77 -5.74 -15.43
CA THR A 681 13.08 -5.48 -16.71
C THR A 681 11.73 -6.17 -16.82
N THR A 682 11.06 -6.39 -15.69
CA THR A 682 9.73 -6.99 -15.61
C THR A 682 8.62 -6.00 -15.99
N LEU A 683 7.45 -6.53 -16.36
CA LEU A 683 6.22 -5.73 -16.43
C LEU A 683 5.48 -5.76 -15.10
N SER A 684 5.09 -4.57 -14.64
CA SER A 684 4.21 -4.44 -13.48
C SER A 684 2.76 -4.78 -13.84
N GLN A 685 1.96 -5.19 -12.85
CA GLN A 685 0.52 -5.45 -13.03
C GLN A 685 -0.26 -4.23 -13.58
N SER A 686 0.27 -3.01 -13.43
CA SER A 686 -0.36 -1.79 -13.97
C SER A 686 -0.17 -1.62 -15.48
N GLU A 687 0.80 -2.33 -16.06
CA GLU A 687 1.19 -2.26 -17.48
C GLU A 687 0.71 -3.48 -18.27
N SER A 688 0.43 -4.61 -17.59
CA SER A 688 -0.07 -5.85 -18.20
C SER A 688 -1.49 -5.74 -18.78
N GLY A 689 -2.30 -4.77 -18.31
CA GLY A 689 -3.63 -4.46 -18.88
C GLY A 689 -3.62 -3.79 -20.26
N GLY A 690 -2.42 -3.62 -20.85
CA GLY A 690 -2.18 -2.89 -22.10
C GLY A 690 -2.21 -3.71 -23.39
N PHE A 691 -2.54 -5.02 -23.38
CA PHE A 691 -2.74 -5.77 -24.62
C PHE A 691 -4.02 -5.31 -25.33
N GLN A 692 -3.90 -4.25 -26.14
CA GLN A 692 -4.91 -3.92 -27.14
C GLN A 692 -4.90 -4.99 -28.22
N THR A 693 -5.89 -5.88 -28.18
CA THR A 693 -6.30 -6.65 -29.35
C THR A 693 -6.58 -5.68 -30.51
N LEU A 694 -5.64 -5.55 -31.44
CA LEU A 694 -5.89 -4.92 -32.73
C LEU A 694 -6.60 -5.96 -33.61
N GLY A 695 -7.92 -5.80 -33.74
CA GLY A 695 -8.76 -6.67 -34.57
C GLY A 695 -8.68 -6.44 -36.08
#